data_AF-A0A7L3XNU9-F1
#
_entry.id   AF-A0A7L3XNU9-F1
#
_cell.length_a   1.000
_cell.length_b   1.000
_cell.length_c   1.000
_cell.angle_alpha   90.00
_cell.angle_beta   90.00
_cell.angle_gamma   90.00
#
_symmetry.space_group_name_H-M   'P 1'
#
loop_
_entity.id
_entity.type
_entity.pdbx_description
1 polymer ?
#
loop_
_entity_poly.entity_id
_entity_poly.type
_entity_poly.pdbx_seq_one_letter_code
_entity_poly.pdbx_strand_id
1 'polypeptide(L)'
;LFQSEYHYEYTACDSTGSRWRVAVPHTPGLCTGLPDPVKGTECSFSCKAGEFLDMKAQACKPCAEGTYSLGTGVRFDEWDEVPHGFANVATNLEVDDGFGDTVENCTASTWVPLGDYVASNTDECTATLMYAVNLKQSGTVSFEYIYPDSSIVFEFFVQNDQCQPTVEESRWMRTTEKGWEFHSVELSRGNNVLYWRTTAFSVWSKVPKPVLVRNIGITGVAYTSECFPCKPGTYAPAAGSSACQLCPADTFSSKGATACQPCEPATYAAEPGSASCKPRPPCTDKDYFYTHTACDARGETQLMFKWAEPKICSEELPQAAKLPPSGVKTKCPPCNPGFAKSNGSACQPCPYGSYSNGSGCLSCPAGTEPALGLEYKWWNVLPPNMETTVLSGINFEYKGMAGSAGTLSPRRPLLRGQPGTPLSHHRVLAGWEVAGDYIYTAAGASDNDFMILTLVVPGFSPPSPVLEDAESKEVARITFVFETVCSVSCELYFMVGVNSRTNTPVETWTGPKGKQSYTYVVEKNATMSFTWAFQRTPYHEAGRRYTSDVAKLYSINVTNVLGGVASFCRRCAPEPAGSCAPCPPGNAVDRGSGTCQPCPPGTYLRGHPSDGTPACHPCGPGTRSNQLRSLCYNNCSFSLALPGRILHYDFSALAAGTAFTSGPSFTAKGLKYFHHFNISLCGNQVRPGRQAALPAAQAAPAALP
;
A
#
# COMPACT_ATOMS: atom_id res chain seq x y z
N LEU A 1 43.36 33.44 -22.15
CA LEU A 1 42.51 32.89 -21.07
C LEU A 1 42.45 31.39 -21.24
N PHE A 2 42.68 30.63 -20.17
CA PHE A 2 42.42 29.19 -20.19
C PHE A 2 40.92 28.95 -20.11
N GLN A 3 40.46 27.76 -20.54
CA GLN A 3 39.05 27.41 -20.61
C GLN A 3 38.35 27.32 -19.23
N SER A 4 39.10 27.50 -18.14
CA SER A 4 38.63 27.51 -16.74
C SER A 4 38.18 28.89 -16.24
N GLU A 5 38.23 29.94 -17.06
CA GLU A 5 37.97 31.33 -16.63
C GLU A 5 36.60 31.88 -17.10
N TYR A 6 35.84 31.11 -17.88
CA TYR A 6 34.52 31.50 -18.38
C TYR A 6 33.62 30.27 -18.61
N HIS A 7 32.30 30.44 -18.51
CA HIS A 7 31.28 29.46 -18.90
C HIS A 7 30.45 29.96 -20.08
N TYR A 8 29.64 29.08 -20.69
CA TYR A 8 28.75 29.47 -21.78
C TYR A 8 27.31 29.57 -21.30
N GLU A 9 26.63 30.64 -21.70
CA GLU A 9 25.19 30.83 -21.50
C GLU A 9 24.51 31.18 -22.82
N TYR A 10 23.18 31.03 -22.87
CA TYR A 10 22.39 31.58 -23.95
C TYR A 10 21.82 32.95 -23.57
N THR A 11 21.78 33.85 -24.55
CA THR A 11 20.96 35.06 -24.45
C THR A 11 19.47 34.71 -24.39
N ALA A 12 18.66 35.70 -24.00
CA ALA A 12 17.22 35.65 -24.21
C ALA A 12 16.87 35.38 -25.68
N CYS A 13 15.72 34.74 -25.88
CA CYS A 13 15.18 34.48 -27.21
C CYS A 13 14.69 35.78 -27.83
N ASP A 14 15.03 36.01 -29.08
CA ASP A 14 14.41 37.08 -29.86
C ASP A 14 12.99 36.69 -30.31
N SER A 15 12.30 37.64 -30.94
CA SER A 15 10.93 37.45 -31.46
C SER A 15 10.82 36.37 -32.54
N THR A 16 11.93 35.95 -33.15
CA THR A 16 11.99 34.88 -34.14
C THR A 16 12.30 33.51 -33.54
N GLY A 17 12.50 33.44 -32.22
CA GLY A 17 12.86 32.20 -31.51
C GLY A 17 14.34 31.83 -31.64
N SER A 18 15.18 32.75 -32.14
CA SER A 18 16.63 32.59 -32.19
C SER A 18 17.28 33.14 -30.92
N ARG A 19 18.48 32.64 -30.60
CA ARG A 19 19.30 33.10 -29.46
C ARG A 19 20.78 32.94 -29.78
N TRP A 20 21.63 33.57 -28.99
CA TRP A 20 23.08 33.51 -29.13
C TRP A 20 23.69 32.78 -27.95
N ARG A 21 24.72 31.97 -28.20
CA ARG A 21 25.59 31.43 -27.16
C ARG A 21 26.74 32.41 -26.92
N VAL A 22 26.87 32.87 -25.69
CA VAL A 22 27.88 33.83 -25.25
C VAL A 22 28.78 33.23 -24.19
N ALA A 23 30.05 33.64 -24.16
CA ALA A 23 30.97 33.30 -23.08
C ALA A 23 30.83 34.34 -21.94
N VAL A 24 30.56 33.88 -20.73
CA VAL A 24 30.41 34.69 -19.52
C VAL A 24 31.62 34.44 -18.61
N PRO A 25 32.42 35.45 -18.27
CA PRO A 25 33.58 35.27 -17.39
C PRO A 25 33.12 34.97 -15.96
N HIS A 26 33.82 34.08 -15.26
CA HIS A 26 33.50 33.76 -13.86
C HIS A 26 33.74 34.95 -12.91
N THR A 27 34.70 35.81 -13.24
CA THR A 27 34.99 37.04 -12.48
C THR A 27 34.33 38.25 -13.14
N PRO A 28 33.41 38.95 -12.45
CA PRO A 28 32.79 40.16 -12.97
C PRO A 28 33.83 41.22 -13.36
N GLY A 29 33.70 41.80 -14.56
CA GLY A 29 34.56 42.88 -15.07
C GLY A 29 35.76 42.43 -15.92
N LEU A 30 36.02 41.13 -16.04
CA LEU A 30 37.10 40.57 -16.86
C LEU A 30 36.59 40.15 -18.25
N CYS A 31 36.34 41.12 -19.13
CA CYS A 31 35.71 40.89 -20.46
C CYS A 31 36.70 40.76 -21.63
N THR A 32 38.01 40.65 -21.39
CA THR A 32 39.04 40.67 -22.45
C THR A 32 39.47 39.26 -22.85
N GLY A 33 39.36 38.90 -24.14
CA GLY A 33 39.85 37.61 -24.67
C GLY A 33 38.84 36.46 -24.62
N LEU A 34 37.55 36.77 -24.48
CA LEU A 34 36.46 35.80 -24.54
C LEU A 34 36.15 35.39 -26.00
N PRO A 35 35.73 34.15 -26.26
CA PRO A 35 35.28 33.71 -27.58
C PRO A 35 34.09 34.54 -28.10
N ASP A 36 34.06 34.75 -29.42
CA ASP A 36 32.95 35.47 -30.07
C ASP A 36 31.60 34.74 -29.87
N PRO A 37 30.49 35.49 -29.74
CA PRO A 37 29.14 34.93 -29.72
C PRO A 37 28.86 34.12 -30.99
N VAL A 38 28.27 32.93 -30.83
CA VAL A 38 27.84 32.08 -31.95
C VAL A 38 26.34 31.86 -31.90
N LYS A 39 25.71 31.63 -33.06
CA LYS A 39 24.28 31.36 -33.11
C LYS A 39 23.95 30.12 -32.27
N GLY A 40 22.99 30.26 -31.37
CA GLY A 40 22.55 29.21 -30.47
C GLY A 40 21.51 28.28 -31.08
N THR A 41 21.21 27.18 -30.38
CA THR A 41 20.04 26.34 -30.68
C THR A 41 18.73 27.13 -30.59
N GLU A 42 17.70 26.74 -31.34
CA GLU A 42 16.38 27.38 -31.27
C GLU A 42 15.77 27.30 -29.87
N CYS A 43 14.88 28.23 -29.54
CA CYS A 43 14.29 28.31 -28.20
C CYS A 43 13.31 27.17 -27.85
N SER A 44 12.85 26.44 -28.85
CA SER A 44 12.06 25.20 -28.72
C SER A 44 12.94 23.95 -28.52
N PHE A 45 14.26 24.07 -28.67
CA PHE A 45 15.19 22.95 -28.57
C PHE A 45 15.22 22.37 -27.15
N SER A 46 15.18 21.05 -27.07
CA SER A 46 15.33 20.30 -25.82
C SER A 46 16.11 19.01 -26.02
N CYS A 47 16.82 18.58 -24.98
CA CYS A 47 17.49 17.28 -24.95
C CYS A 47 16.58 16.22 -24.34
N LYS A 48 16.75 14.97 -24.79
CA LYS A 48 16.00 13.83 -24.24
C LYS A 48 16.54 13.47 -22.87
N ALA A 49 15.74 12.76 -22.08
CA ALA A 49 16.21 12.18 -20.84
C ALA A 49 17.40 11.24 -21.12
N GLY A 50 18.45 11.33 -20.30
CA GLY A 50 19.73 10.67 -20.52
C GLY A 50 20.73 11.45 -21.36
N GLU A 51 20.35 12.62 -21.89
CA GLU A 51 21.23 13.49 -22.67
C GLU A 51 21.40 14.86 -22.00
N PHE A 52 22.52 15.52 -22.27
CA PHE A 52 22.79 16.90 -21.86
C PHE A 52 23.19 17.74 -23.08
N LEU A 53 22.99 19.06 -23.02
CA LEU A 53 23.39 19.96 -24.08
C LEU A 53 24.87 20.33 -23.94
N ASP A 54 25.71 19.82 -24.83
CA ASP A 54 27.08 20.29 -24.94
C ASP A 54 27.08 21.69 -25.54
N MET A 55 27.33 22.69 -24.69
CA MET A 55 27.32 24.11 -25.08
C MET A 55 28.40 24.46 -26.11
N LYS A 56 29.46 23.67 -26.28
CA LYS A 56 30.47 23.90 -27.33
C LYS A 56 30.02 23.30 -28.65
N ALA A 57 29.49 22.08 -28.63
CA ALA A 57 29.02 21.38 -29.83
C ALA A 57 27.63 21.84 -30.30
N GLN A 58 26.88 22.55 -29.45
CA GLN A 58 25.50 22.97 -29.71
C GLN A 58 24.57 21.78 -30.04
N ALA A 59 24.85 20.61 -29.46
CA ALA A 59 24.15 19.36 -29.70
C ALA A 59 23.99 18.55 -28.41
N CYS A 60 22.92 17.75 -28.32
CA CYS A 60 22.71 16.85 -27.21
C CYS A 60 23.71 15.68 -27.28
N LYS A 61 24.35 15.36 -26.15
CA LYS A 61 25.23 14.21 -26.00
C LYS A 61 24.70 13.29 -24.90
N PRO A 62 24.87 11.96 -25.04
CA PRO A 62 24.48 11.04 -23.99
C PRO A 62 25.37 11.21 -22.75
N CYS A 63 24.78 11.03 -21.57
CA CYS A 63 25.52 10.97 -20.32
C CYS A 63 26.48 9.78 -20.31
N ALA A 64 27.64 9.92 -19.67
CA ALA A 64 28.55 8.80 -19.46
C ALA A 64 27.97 7.80 -18.44
N GLU A 65 28.50 6.58 -18.40
CA GLU A 65 28.23 5.66 -17.31
C GLU A 65 28.55 6.29 -15.95
N GLY A 66 27.80 5.93 -14.91
CA GLY A 66 27.89 6.54 -13.58
C GLY A 66 27.24 7.92 -13.48
N THR A 67 26.67 8.46 -14.56
CA THR A 67 25.99 9.76 -14.58
C THR A 67 24.60 9.67 -15.20
N TYR A 68 23.72 10.62 -14.89
CA TYR A 68 22.36 10.67 -15.41
C TYR A 68 21.89 12.09 -15.75
N SER A 69 20.81 12.18 -16.52
CA SER A 69 20.15 13.45 -16.86
C SER A 69 18.65 13.28 -17.04
N LEU A 70 17.87 14.22 -16.52
CA LEU A 70 16.41 14.29 -16.77
C LEU A 70 16.08 14.89 -18.15
N GLY A 71 17.07 15.38 -18.89
CA GLY A 71 16.91 16.05 -20.19
C GLY A 71 16.32 17.45 -20.05
N THR A 72 15.04 17.52 -19.68
CA THR A 72 14.26 18.77 -19.47
C THR A 72 14.04 19.09 -17.99
N GLY A 73 14.92 18.56 -17.12
CA GLY A 73 14.88 18.80 -15.69
C GLY A 73 16.28 19.01 -15.11
N VAL A 74 16.34 19.72 -13.99
CA VAL A 74 17.55 19.96 -13.18
C VAL A 74 17.30 19.35 -11.80
N ARG A 75 18.34 18.79 -11.18
CA ARG A 75 18.25 18.19 -9.85
C ARG A 75 19.44 18.60 -8.99
N PHE A 76 19.16 18.90 -7.73
CA PHE A 76 20.12 19.26 -6.69
C PHE A 76 19.94 18.33 -5.49
N ASP A 77 20.74 17.27 -5.47
CA ASP A 77 20.76 16.24 -4.43
C ASP A 77 22.12 16.11 -3.74
N GLU A 78 23.03 17.05 -4.02
CA GLU A 78 24.32 17.21 -3.36
C GLU A 78 24.49 18.66 -2.89
N TRP A 79 24.99 18.80 -1.67
CA TRP A 79 25.14 20.04 -0.93
C TRP A 79 26.49 20.03 -0.20
N ASP A 80 27.58 19.68 -0.88
CA ASP A 80 28.94 19.89 -0.35
C ASP A 80 29.27 21.39 -0.32
N GLU A 81 28.82 22.10 -1.35
CA GLU A 81 28.78 23.56 -1.47
C GLU A 81 27.40 23.98 -2.00
N VAL A 82 27.08 25.27 -1.93
CA VAL A 82 25.84 25.79 -2.51
C VAL A 82 25.94 25.71 -4.05
N PRO A 83 25.08 24.96 -4.75
CA PRO A 83 25.21 24.77 -6.20
C PRO A 83 25.12 26.10 -6.96
N HIS A 84 25.83 26.17 -8.09
CA HIS A 84 25.78 27.34 -8.97
C HIS A 84 24.33 27.69 -9.37
N GLY A 85 24.01 28.98 -9.26
CA GLY A 85 22.68 29.53 -9.56
C GLY A 85 21.77 29.71 -8.34
N PHE A 86 22.13 29.14 -7.18
CA PHE A 86 21.49 29.49 -5.92
C PHE A 86 22.08 30.79 -5.38
N ALA A 87 21.22 31.67 -4.86
CA ALA A 87 21.63 32.74 -3.96
C ALA A 87 21.20 32.40 -2.54
N ASN A 88 22.11 32.64 -1.59
CA ASN A 88 21.94 32.29 -0.20
C ASN A 88 22.23 33.53 0.64
N VAL A 89 21.15 34.18 1.09
CA VAL A 89 21.19 35.53 1.66
C VAL A 89 20.52 35.51 3.02
N ALA A 90 21.00 36.33 3.93
CA ALA A 90 20.42 36.52 5.25
C ALA A 90 20.10 38.00 5.49
N THR A 91 18.95 38.28 6.08
CA THR A 91 18.47 39.63 6.39
C THR A 91 18.07 39.73 7.86
N ASN A 92 18.20 40.93 8.42
CA ASN A 92 17.71 41.23 9.75
C ASN A 92 16.18 41.20 9.77
N LEU A 93 15.58 40.91 10.92
CA LEU A 93 14.14 41.10 11.13
C LEU A 93 13.81 42.58 10.95
N GLU A 94 12.94 42.91 9.99
CA GLU A 94 12.36 44.25 9.87
C GLU A 94 11.39 44.46 11.04
N VAL A 95 11.93 44.90 12.19
CA VAL A 95 11.11 45.40 13.30
C VAL A 95 10.90 46.90 13.06
N ASP A 96 9.64 47.28 12.87
CA ASP A 96 9.20 48.67 12.75
C ASP A 96 9.70 49.50 13.95
N ASP A 97 10.20 50.69 13.63
CA ASP A 97 11.05 51.56 14.44
C ASP A 97 10.46 51.83 15.84
N GLY A 98 11.15 51.44 16.92
CA GLY A 98 10.60 51.64 18.27
C GLY A 98 11.53 51.54 19.47
N PHE A 99 12.45 50.57 19.55
CA PHE A 99 13.34 50.45 20.72
C PHE A 99 14.68 49.84 20.30
N GLY A 100 15.77 50.58 20.52
CA GLY A 100 17.13 50.15 20.19
C GLY A 100 17.61 48.99 21.08
N ASP A 101 18.37 48.06 20.51
CA ASP A 101 19.84 48.07 20.54
C ASP A 101 20.42 46.97 19.63
N THR A 102 21.58 47.25 19.03
CA THR A 102 22.41 46.37 18.17
C THR A 102 21.75 45.78 16.92
N VAL A 103 22.06 46.37 15.75
CA VAL A 103 21.89 45.69 14.45
C VAL A 103 22.83 44.48 14.44
N GLU A 104 22.33 43.29 14.76
CA GLU A 104 23.08 42.05 14.55
C GLU A 104 23.45 41.94 13.07
N ASN A 105 24.72 41.64 12.79
CA ASN A 105 25.21 41.50 11.43
C ASN A 105 24.88 40.10 10.92
N CYS A 106 23.68 39.92 10.36
CA CYS A 106 23.20 38.63 9.87
C CYS A 106 23.94 38.08 8.63
N THR A 107 24.98 38.75 8.11
CA THR A 107 25.67 38.36 6.87
C THR A 107 26.24 36.93 6.86
N ALA A 108 26.51 36.32 8.02
CA ALA A 108 26.99 34.95 8.14
C ALA A 108 25.90 33.90 8.42
N SER A 109 24.65 34.33 8.64
CA SER A 109 23.55 33.46 9.09
C SER A 109 22.71 32.91 7.94
N THR A 110 23.38 32.20 7.04
CA THR A 110 22.78 31.68 5.81
C THR A 110 22.49 30.18 5.91
N TRP A 111 21.92 29.60 4.84
CA TRP A 111 21.76 28.16 4.74
C TRP A 111 23.11 27.45 4.60
N VAL A 112 23.36 26.40 5.36
CA VAL A 112 24.65 25.71 5.44
C VAL A 112 24.59 24.35 4.69
N PRO A 113 25.42 24.16 3.65
CA PRO A 113 25.56 22.86 2.96
C PRO A 113 26.21 21.80 3.87
N LEU A 114 25.65 20.58 3.91
CA LEU A 114 26.09 19.47 4.78
C LEU A 114 26.22 18.12 4.03
N GLY A 115 26.59 18.16 2.74
CA GLY A 115 26.79 17.00 1.88
C GLY A 115 25.49 16.49 1.28
N ASP A 116 24.64 15.84 2.08
CA ASP A 116 23.39 15.22 1.59
C ASP A 116 22.18 16.17 1.61
N TYR A 117 22.29 17.29 2.33
CA TYR A 117 21.22 18.25 2.54
C TYR A 117 21.78 19.63 2.88
N VAL A 118 20.92 20.64 2.82
CA VAL A 118 21.20 22.00 3.29
C VAL A 118 20.38 22.30 4.53
N ALA A 119 21.02 22.87 5.55
CA ALA A 119 20.40 23.23 6.83
C ALA A 119 20.19 24.74 6.94
N SER A 120 19.06 25.16 7.50
CA SER A 120 18.81 26.57 7.78
C SER A 120 19.64 27.10 8.96
N ASN A 121 19.68 28.42 9.10
CA ASN A 121 20.13 29.05 10.33
C ASN A 121 19.18 28.73 11.51
N THR A 122 19.66 28.96 12.73
CA THR A 122 18.91 28.76 13.99
C THR A 122 18.87 30.00 14.87
N ASP A 123 19.46 31.11 14.43
CA ASP A 123 19.43 32.41 15.11
C ASP A 123 18.26 33.26 14.60
N GLU A 124 18.13 34.47 15.14
CA GLU A 124 16.99 35.37 14.87
C GLU A 124 17.04 36.03 13.47
N CYS A 125 18.06 35.73 12.66
CA CYS A 125 18.14 36.21 11.30
C CYS A 125 17.12 35.49 10.40
N THR A 126 16.69 36.18 9.34
CA THR A 126 15.92 35.55 8.27
C THR A 126 16.88 35.03 7.20
N ALA A 127 17.02 33.72 7.05
CA ALA A 127 17.82 33.12 5.98
C ALA A 127 16.95 32.72 4.79
N THR A 128 17.37 33.11 3.60
CA THR A 128 16.67 32.84 2.34
C THR A 128 17.60 32.17 1.35
N LEU A 129 17.25 30.95 0.98
CA LEU A 129 17.84 30.23 -0.14
C LEU A 129 16.91 30.41 -1.35
N MET A 130 17.46 30.91 -2.47
CA MET A 130 16.66 31.22 -3.65
C MET A 130 17.29 30.68 -4.94
N TYR A 131 16.44 30.25 -5.88
CA TYR A 131 16.88 29.75 -7.18
C TYR A 131 15.99 30.30 -8.29
N ALA A 132 16.60 30.96 -9.28
CA ALA A 132 15.90 31.49 -10.44
C ALA A 132 15.95 30.50 -11.60
N VAL A 133 14.79 30.13 -12.14
CA VAL A 133 14.68 29.17 -13.24
C VAL A 133 13.74 29.66 -14.33
N ASN A 134 14.15 29.56 -15.59
CA ASN A 134 13.30 29.84 -16.74
C ASN A 134 12.78 28.54 -17.36
N LEU A 135 11.47 28.32 -17.27
CA LEU A 135 10.80 27.15 -17.82
C LEU A 135 10.27 27.41 -19.24
N LYS A 136 10.53 26.47 -20.14
CA LYS A 136 10.05 26.53 -21.53
C LYS A 136 8.66 25.91 -21.72
N GLN A 137 8.28 25.04 -20.80
CA GLN A 137 6.95 24.45 -20.67
C GLN A 137 6.54 24.47 -19.20
N SER A 138 5.26 24.27 -18.89
CA SER A 138 4.84 24.08 -17.50
C SER A 138 5.58 22.90 -16.89
N GLY A 139 5.97 23.04 -15.64
CA GLY A 139 6.80 22.08 -14.94
C GLY A 139 6.44 21.98 -13.48
N THR A 140 7.32 21.39 -12.70
CA THR A 140 7.16 21.24 -11.25
C THR A 140 8.49 21.45 -10.56
N VAL A 141 8.45 22.02 -9.35
CA VAL A 141 9.53 21.92 -8.37
C VAL A 141 9.10 20.92 -7.31
N SER A 142 10.02 20.04 -6.92
CA SER A 142 9.82 19.05 -5.85
C SER A 142 11.06 18.98 -4.97
N PHE A 143 10.88 18.73 -3.67
CA PHE A 143 11.99 18.57 -2.73
C PHE A 143 11.54 17.82 -1.48
N GLU A 144 12.50 17.33 -0.69
CA GLU A 144 12.28 16.71 0.61
C GLU A 144 12.74 17.64 1.72
N TYR A 145 12.04 17.66 2.86
CA TYR A 145 12.38 18.52 3.98
C TYR A 145 12.16 17.88 5.36
N ILE A 146 12.90 18.34 6.36
CA ILE A 146 12.65 18.11 7.79
C ILE A 146 12.43 19.48 8.43
N TYR A 147 11.30 19.66 9.11
CA TYR A 147 10.92 20.88 9.81
C TYR A 147 10.47 20.53 11.24
N PRO A 148 11.44 20.32 12.17
CA PRO A 148 11.18 19.62 13.42
C PRO A 148 10.73 20.54 14.57
N ASP A 149 10.82 21.86 14.41
CA ASP A 149 10.66 22.81 15.51
C ASP A 149 9.84 24.02 15.07
N SER A 150 8.63 24.17 15.62
CA SER A 150 7.74 25.29 15.31
C SER A 150 8.25 26.66 15.75
N SER A 151 9.40 26.73 16.44
CA SER A 151 10.07 27.98 16.83
C SER A 151 10.81 28.64 15.65
N ILE A 152 11.01 27.90 14.55
CA ILE A 152 11.43 28.44 13.26
C ILE A 152 10.21 28.54 12.38
N VAL A 153 9.97 29.70 11.79
CA VAL A 153 8.98 29.83 10.73
C VAL A 153 9.62 29.42 9.41
N PHE A 154 9.07 28.41 8.73
CA PHE A 154 9.55 27.94 7.43
C PHE A 154 8.51 28.17 6.33
N GLU A 155 8.90 28.96 5.33
CA GLU A 155 8.08 29.29 4.17
C GLU A 155 8.73 28.79 2.87
N PHE A 156 7.89 28.26 1.98
CA PHE A 156 8.27 27.99 0.58
C PHE A 156 7.30 28.71 -0.35
N PHE A 157 7.81 29.53 -1.26
CA PHE A 157 6.96 30.23 -2.23
C PHE A 157 7.67 30.46 -3.56
N VAL A 158 6.85 30.65 -4.60
CA VAL A 158 7.28 30.89 -5.98
C VAL A 158 6.82 32.28 -6.38
N GLN A 159 7.72 33.08 -6.96
CA GLN A 159 7.38 34.35 -7.60
C GLN A 159 7.58 34.27 -9.12
N ASN A 160 6.68 34.92 -9.85
CA ASN A 160 6.78 35.09 -11.30
C ASN A 160 7.41 36.44 -11.69
N ASP A 161 7.50 36.71 -12.99
CA ASP A 161 8.03 37.95 -13.60
C ASP A 161 7.39 39.26 -13.10
N GLN A 162 6.22 39.19 -12.46
CA GLN A 162 5.48 40.33 -11.93
C GLN A 162 5.66 40.49 -10.41
N CYS A 163 6.59 39.77 -9.79
CA CYS A 163 6.82 39.69 -8.34
C CYS A 163 5.56 39.29 -7.55
N GLN A 164 4.60 38.63 -8.20
CA GLN A 164 3.38 38.15 -7.55
C GLN A 164 3.57 36.70 -7.09
N PRO A 165 3.17 36.36 -5.85
CA PRO A 165 3.19 34.98 -5.39
C PRO A 165 2.15 34.16 -6.17
N THR A 166 2.59 33.08 -6.81
CA THR A 166 1.72 32.28 -7.70
C THR A 166 0.80 31.33 -6.92
N VAL A 167 1.10 31.05 -5.64
CA VAL A 167 0.34 30.11 -4.79
C VAL A 167 0.37 30.57 -3.33
N GLU A 168 -0.78 30.97 -2.77
CA GLU A 168 -0.90 31.36 -1.34
C GLU A 168 -1.09 30.16 -0.40
N GLU A 169 -1.72 29.07 -0.86
CA GLU A 169 -2.05 27.91 -0.01
C GLU A 169 -0.83 27.04 0.39
N SER A 170 0.29 27.13 -0.34
CA SER A 170 1.51 26.35 -0.09
C SER A 170 2.63 27.15 0.58
N ARG A 171 2.38 28.42 0.94
CA ARG A 171 3.42 29.31 1.48
C ARG A 171 4.00 28.83 2.80
N TRP A 172 3.15 28.30 3.67
CA TRP A 172 3.51 27.85 5.02
C TRP A 172 3.77 26.35 5.03
N MET A 173 4.99 25.96 5.38
CA MET A 173 5.37 24.55 5.45
C MET A 173 4.83 23.92 6.74
N ARG A 174 4.50 22.62 6.68
CA ARG A 174 3.99 21.88 7.85
C ARG A 174 5.14 21.31 8.65
N THR A 175 5.06 21.36 9.98
CA THR A 175 6.06 20.74 10.84
C THR A 175 6.10 19.22 10.62
N THR A 176 7.30 18.65 10.61
CA THR A 176 7.53 17.21 10.44
C THR A 176 7.60 16.51 11.80
N GLU A 177 6.79 15.48 12.02
CA GLU A 177 6.80 14.72 13.27
C GLU A 177 7.97 13.71 13.31
N LYS A 178 8.24 13.01 12.20
CA LYS A 178 9.35 12.04 12.04
C LYS A 178 9.79 11.85 10.58
N GLY A 179 11.08 11.98 10.30
CA GLY A 179 11.66 11.69 8.98
C GLY A 179 11.53 12.83 7.97
N TRP A 180 11.87 12.54 6.70
CA TRP A 180 11.80 13.47 5.57
C TRP A 180 10.40 13.48 4.96
N GLU A 181 9.81 14.66 4.78
CA GLU A 181 8.53 14.87 4.10
C GLU A 181 8.74 15.37 2.67
N PHE A 182 7.87 14.99 1.74
CA PHE A 182 7.96 15.39 0.32
C PHE A 182 7.03 16.58 0.03
N HIS A 183 7.53 17.56 -0.71
CA HIS A 183 6.75 18.71 -1.18
C HIS A 183 6.91 18.90 -2.68
N SER A 184 5.84 19.30 -3.37
CA SER A 184 5.83 19.55 -4.81
C SER A 184 4.86 20.66 -5.19
N VAL A 185 5.28 21.56 -6.07
CA VAL A 185 4.50 22.70 -6.57
C VAL A 185 4.61 22.79 -8.09
N GLU A 186 3.50 23.10 -8.76
CA GLU A 186 3.47 23.35 -10.20
C GLU A 186 4.08 24.72 -10.53
N LEU A 187 4.87 24.75 -11.59
CA LEU A 187 5.54 25.95 -12.09
C LEU A 187 5.00 26.33 -13.46
N SER A 188 4.69 27.61 -13.62
CA SER A 188 4.26 28.17 -14.90
C SER A 188 5.41 28.31 -15.89
N ARG A 189 5.11 28.22 -17.18
CA ARG A 189 6.05 28.58 -18.25
C ARG A 189 6.49 30.05 -18.08
N GLY A 190 7.78 30.34 -18.20
CA GLY A 190 8.35 31.68 -17.94
C GLY A 190 9.42 31.65 -16.85
N ASN A 191 9.82 32.79 -16.31
CA ASN A 191 10.71 32.78 -15.14
C ASN A 191 9.92 32.48 -13.87
N ASN A 192 10.53 31.68 -13.03
CA ASN A 192 10.05 31.38 -11.70
C ASN A 192 11.24 31.56 -10.75
N VAL A 193 11.03 32.25 -9.64
CA VAL A 193 12.01 32.36 -8.57
C VAL A 193 11.47 31.60 -7.37
N LEU A 194 12.22 30.59 -6.95
CA LEU A 194 11.89 29.69 -5.86
C LEU A 194 12.55 30.21 -4.58
N TYR A 195 11.80 30.27 -3.48
CA TYR A 195 12.30 30.76 -2.20
C TYR A 195 12.05 29.73 -1.10
N TRP A 196 13.12 29.31 -0.42
CA TRP A 196 13.08 28.61 0.87
C TRP A 196 13.54 29.59 1.94
N ARG A 197 12.61 30.02 2.79
CA ARG A 197 12.86 31.10 3.76
C ARG A 197 12.58 30.63 5.17
N THR A 198 13.53 30.90 6.08
CA THR A 198 13.41 30.60 7.50
C THR A 198 13.62 31.85 8.34
N THR A 199 12.81 32.00 9.39
CA THR A 199 12.97 33.04 10.42
C THR A 199 12.79 32.37 11.78
N ALA A 200 13.85 32.31 12.59
CA ALA A 200 13.74 31.76 13.94
C ALA A 200 13.36 32.85 14.94
N PHE A 201 12.60 32.47 15.97
CA PHE A 201 12.29 33.34 17.11
C PHE A 201 12.89 32.71 18.36
N SER A 202 13.76 33.43 19.07
CA SER A 202 14.25 32.94 20.36
C SER A 202 13.15 33.12 21.40
N VAL A 203 12.61 32.00 21.88
CA VAL A 203 11.61 31.98 22.94
C VAL A 203 12.15 31.05 24.03
N TRP A 204 12.56 31.64 25.16
CA TRP A 204 12.86 30.92 26.40
C TRP A 204 14.11 30.01 26.36
N SER A 205 15.25 30.55 25.92
CA SER A 205 16.60 29.97 26.11
C SER A 205 16.85 28.60 25.48
N LYS A 206 15.96 28.09 24.62
CA LYS A 206 16.14 26.84 23.86
C LYS A 206 16.56 27.17 22.43
N VAL A 207 17.71 26.65 21.99
CA VAL A 207 18.17 26.82 20.60
C VAL A 207 17.23 26.03 19.67
N PRO A 208 16.58 26.70 18.69
CA PRO A 208 15.72 26.02 17.72
C PRO A 208 16.48 24.97 16.90
N LYS A 209 15.80 23.90 16.50
CA LYS A 209 16.38 22.91 15.56
C LYS A 209 16.22 23.40 14.11
N PRO A 210 17.26 23.32 13.26
CA PRO A 210 17.21 23.85 11.90
C PRO A 210 16.25 23.07 11.01
N VAL A 211 15.77 23.74 9.96
CA VAL A 211 15.07 23.13 8.83
C VAL A 211 16.09 22.52 7.89
N LEU A 212 15.84 21.30 7.42
CA LEU A 212 16.70 20.60 6.46
C LEU A 212 15.98 20.46 5.13
N VAL A 213 16.64 20.70 4.01
CA VAL A 213 16.09 20.54 2.65
C VAL A 213 17.05 19.69 1.80
N ARG A 214 16.53 18.80 0.96
CA ARG A 214 17.33 18.01 0.00
C ARG A 214 16.53 17.59 -1.23
N ASN A 215 17.21 16.95 -2.18
CA ASN A 215 16.60 16.36 -3.39
C ASN A 215 15.72 17.35 -4.18
N ILE A 216 16.19 18.59 -4.38
CA ILE A 216 15.43 19.61 -5.13
C ILE A 216 15.44 19.25 -6.62
N GLY A 217 14.30 18.87 -7.18
CA GLY A 217 14.12 18.57 -8.60
C GLY A 217 13.19 19.59 -9.28
N ILE A 218 13.62 20.15 -10.41
CA ILE A 218 12.86 21.10 -11.21
C ILE A 218 12.68 20.54 -12.62
N THR A 219 11.45 20.51 -13.13
CA THR A 219 11.12 20.06 -14.49
C THR A 219 10.62 21.21 -15.36
N GLY A 220 10.69 21.06 -16.68
CA GLY A 220 10.20 22.05 -17.65
C GLY A 220 11.26 23.02 -18.17
N VAL A 221 12.53 22.85 -17.79
CA VAL A 221 13.66 23.58 -18.38
C VAL A 221 13.93 23.08 -19.80
N ALA A 222 14.59 23.90 -20.63
CA ALA A 222 14.90 23.53 -22.01
C ALA A 222 15.84 22.32 -22.10
N TYR A 223 16.90 22.32 -21.29
CA TYR A 223 17.94 21.30 -21.29
C TYR A 223 18.70 21.35 -19.96
N THR A 224 19.40 20.27 -19.61
CA THR A 224 20.51 20.32 -18.64
C THR A 224 21.84 20.56 -19.37
N SER A 225 22.72 21.38 -18.79
CA SER A 225 24.04 21.70 -19.35
C SER A 225 25.09 20.62 -19.06
N GLU A 226 24.82 19.71 -18.14
CA GLU A 226 25.71 18.64 -17.74
C GLU A 226 24.94 17.42 -17.22
N CYS A 227 25.65 16.30 -17.09
CA CYS A 227 25.13 15.09 -16.46
C CYS A 227 25.54 15.05 -15.00
N PHE A 228 24.62 14.58 -14.16
CA PHE A 228 24.83 14.51 -12.73
C PHE A 228 25.40 13.15 -12.36
N PRO A 229 26.44 13.05 -11.53
CA PRO A 229 26.92 11.77 -11.03
C PRO A 229 25.83 11.07 -10.22
N CYS A 230 25.80 9.74 -10.28
CA CYS A 230 24.92 8.98 -9.41
C CYS A 230 25.33 9.17 -7.95
N LYS A 231 24.36 9.53 -7.10
CA LYS A 231 24.60 9.65 -5.66
C LYS A 231 25.07 8.33 -5.05
N PRO A 232 25.83 8.36 -3.94
CA PRO A 232 26.20 7.15 -3.22
C PRO A 232 24.99 6.23 -2.95
N GLY A 233 25.20 4.93 -3.08
CA GLY A 233 24.16 3.92 -3.01
C GLY A 233 23.33 3.75 -4.29
N THR A 234 23.58 4.55 -5.33
CA THR A 234 23.01 4.35 -6.67
C THR A 234 24.11 4.16 -7.71
N TYR A 235 23.74 3.63 -8.88
CA TYR A 235 24.66 3.41 -9.99
C TYR A 235 23.97 3.58 -11.35
N ALA A 236 24.75 3.92 -12.37
CA ALA A 236 24.28 3.97 -13.76
C ALA A 236 25.20 3.10 -14.63
N PRO A 237 24.78 1.89 -15.03
CA PRO A 237 25.65 0.94 -15.71
C PRO A 237 25.85 1.24 -17.20
N ALA A 238 25.07 2.17 -17.77
CA ALA A 238 25.09 2.46 -19.19
C ALA A 238 25.13 3.97 -19.44
N ALA A 239 25.79 4.34 -20.54
CA ALA A 239 25.70 5.70 -21.08
C ALA A 239 24.26 6.02 -21.49
N GLY A 240 23.87 7.28 -21.38
CA GLY A 240 22.51 7.74 -21.67
C GLY A 240 21.49 7.42 -20.58
N SER A 241 21.92 7.19 -19.35
CA SER A 241 21.00 6.90 -18.24
C SER A 241 20.16 8.13 -17.88
N SER A 242 18.84 7.98 -17.85
CA SER A 242 17.92 9.06 -17.44
C SER A 242 17.75 9.18 -15.92
N ALA A 243 18.11 8.14 -15.19
CA ALA A 243 18.11 8.07 -13.74
C ALA A 243 19.10 7.00 -13.26
N CYS A 244 19.56 7.11 -12.01
CA CYS A 244 20.39 6.09 -11.38
C CYS A 244 19.55 4.97 -10.75
N GLN A 245 20.08 3.75 -10.80
CA GLN A 245 19.48 2.56 -10.19
C GLN A 245 19.96 2.42 -8.75
N LEU A 246 19.09 2.00 -7.83
CA LEU A 246 19.48 1.72 -6.44
C LEU A 246 20.38 0.48 -6.38
N CYS A 247 21.40 0.53 -5.55
CA CYS A 247 22.16 -0.66 -5.22
C CYS A 247 21.29 -1.68 -4.49
N PRO A 248 21.32 -2.97 -4.88
CA PRO A 248 20.57 -4.01 -4.18
C PRO A 248 21.09 -4.18 -2.73
N ALA A 249 20.29 -4.82 -1.88
CA ALA A 249 20.70 -5.15 -0.51
C ALA A 249 22.01 -5.96 -0.49
N ASP A 250 22.77 -5.83 0.61
CA ASP A 250 24.14 -6.35 0.77
C ASP A 250 25.17 -5.79 -0.23
N THR A 251 24.83 -4.72 -0.96
CA THR A 251 25.77 -3.98 -1.82
C THR A 251 25.74 -2.49 -1.52
N PHE A 252 26.82 -1.80 -1.86
CA PHE A 252 26.97 -0.37 -1.72
C PHE A 252 27.64 0.25 -2.94
N SER A 253 27.54 1.56 -3.10
CA SER A 253 28.31 2.27 -4.13
C SER A 253 28.73 3.65 -3.65
N SER A 254 29.90 4.07 -4.13
CA SER A 254 30.33 5.46 -4.04
C SER A 254 29.66 6.32 -5.11
N LYS A 255 29.86 7.63 -5.02
CA LYS A 255 29.43 8.60 -6.03
C LYS A 255 29.94 8.22 -7.43
N GLY A 256 29.10 8.43 -8.44
CA GLY A 256 29.43 8.20 -9.85
C GLY A 256 29.64 6.73 -10.20
N ALA A 257 29.16 5.79 -9.39
CA ALA A 257 29.40 4.38 -9.62
C ALA A 257 28.68 3.85 -10.87
N THR A 258 29.38 3.00 -11.61
CA THR A 258 28.85 2.27 -12.76
C THR A 258 28.30 0.89 -12.37
N ALA A 259 28.64 0.41 -11.17
CA ALA A 259 28.16 -0.84 -10.58
C ALA A 259 28.23 -0.78 -9.05
N CYS A 260 27.45 -1.62 -8.38
CA CYS A 260 27.49 -1.77 -6.93
C CYS A 260 28.54 -2.79 -6.49
N GLN A 261 29.18 -2.51 -5.36
CA GLN A 261 30.18 -3.36 -4.73
C GLN A 261 29.53 -4.17 -3.61
N PRO A 262 29.83 -5.48 -3.47
CA PRO A 262 29.31 -6.29 -2.37
C PRO A 262 29.93 -5.87 -1.04
N CYS A 263 29.16 -5.96 0.04
CA CYS A 263 29.68 -5.80 1.39
C CYS A 263 30.59 -6.97 1.79
N GLU A 264 31.67 -6.66 2.52
CA GLU A 264 32.53 -7.66 3.17
C GLU A 264 31.72 -8.50 4.18
N PRO A 265 32.08 -9.78 4.45
CA PRO A 265 31.27 -10.69 5.28
C PRO A 265 30.88 -10.16 6.67
N ALA A 266 31.77 -9.39 7.31
CA ALA A 266 31.54 -8.78 8.63
C ALA A 266 30.65 -7.53 8.60
N THR A 267 30.31 -7.05 7.41
CA THR A 267 29.52 -5.83 7.18
C THR A 267 28.28 -6.14 6.33
N TYR A 268 27.32 -5.23 6.32
CA TYR A 268 26.08 -5.37 5.58
C TYR A 268 25.52 -4.02 5.13
N ALA A 269 24.75 -4.07 4.05
CA ALA A 269 23.92 -2.97 3.58
C ALA A 269 22.48 -3.45 3.67
N ALA A 270 21.79 -3.09 4.76
CA ALA A 270 20.45 -3.62 5.04
C ALA A 270 19.43 -3.24 3.96
N GLU A 271 19.52 -2.00 3.50
CA GLU A 271 18.53 -1.40 2.62
C GLU A 271 19.11 -1.19 1.23
N PRO A 272 18.29 -1.39 0.18
CA PRO A 272 18.66 -0.95 -1.16
C PRO A 272 19.00 0.55 -1.14
N GLY A 273 20.01 0.95 -1.91
CA GLY A 273 20.45 2.35 -1.90
C GLY A 273 21.50 2.70 -0.85
N SER A 274 22.14 1.71 -0.21
CA SER A 274 23.14 1.97 0.83
C SER A 274 24.42 2.58 0.24
N ALA A 275 24.83 3.75 0.74
CA ALA A 275 26.08 4.42 0.36
C ALA A 275 27.34 3.72 0.91
N SER A 276 27.20 2.98 2.00
CA SER A 276 28.29 2.24 2.66
C SER A 276 27.74 1.05 3.43
N CYS A 277 28.60 0.06 3.69
CA CYS A 277 28.27 -1.08 4.54
C CYS A 277 28.47 -0.74 6.02
N LYS A 278 27.56 -1.20 6.86
CA LYS A 278 27.61 -1.08 8.32
C LYS A 278 28.11 -2.38 8.96
N PRO A 279 28.77 -2.35 10.12
CA PRO A 279 29.15 -3.58 10.83
C PRO A 279 27.91 -4.40 11.23
N ARG A 280 27.94 -5.72 11.02
CA ARG A 280 26.82 -6.60 11.39
C ARG A 280 26.65 -6.62 12.92
N PRO A 281 25.43 -6.41 13.45
CA PRO A 281 25.17 -6.59 14.89
C PRO A 281 25.13 -8.09 15.28
N PRO A 282 25.27 -8.43 16.57
CA PRO A 282 25.05 -9.79 17.04
C PRO A 282 23.59 -10.22 16.81
N CYS A 283 23.37 -11.48 16.41
CA CYS A 283 22.02 -11.99 16.21
C CYS A 283 21.20 -12.00 17.50
N THR A 284 19.89 -11.79 17.36
CA THR A 284 18.90 -11.80 18.44
C THR A 284 17.74 -12.75 18.11
N ASP A 285 16.84 -12.96 19.06
CA ASP A 285 15.60 -13.71 18.87
C ASP A 285 14.61 -13.03 17.91
N LYS A 286 14.84 -11.77 17.57
CA LYS A 286 14.08 -10.99 16.58
C LYS A 286 14.52 -11.20 15.14
N ASP A 287 15.68 -11.85 14.94
CA ASP A 287 16.30 -12.05 13.63
C ASP A 287 15.92 -13.39 12.97
N TYR A 288 15.19 -14.25 13.68
CA TYR A 288 14.66 -15.50 13.14
C TYR A 288 13.16 -15.63 13.42
N PHE A 289 12.49 -16.43 12.62
CA PHE A 289 11.09 -16.80 12.78
C PHE A 289 10.94 -18.32 12.73
N TYR A 290 9.79 -18.84 13.18
CA TYR A 290 9.52 -20.27 13.13
C TYR A 290 8.48 -20.61 12.07
N THR A 291 8.56 -21.80 11.52
CA THR A 291 7.58 -22.35 10.57
C THR A 291 7.49 -23.86 10.80
N HIS A 292 6.41 -24.47 10.35
CA HIS A 292 6.29 -25.93 10.39
C HIS A 292 6.80 -26.53 9.08
N THR A 293 7.52 -27.65 9.17
CA THR A 293 7.86 -28.41 7.97
C THR A 293 6.59 -28.96 7.32
N ALA A 294 6.60 -29.11 6.01
CA ALA A 294 5.59 -29.91 5.33
C ALA A 294 5.54 -31.33 5.93
N CYS A 295 4.37 -31.97 5.87
CA CYS A 295 4.20 -33.33 6.35
C CYS A 295 5.08 -34.29 5.56
N ASP A 296 5.92 -35.05 6.27
CA ASP A 296 6.73 -36.09 5.63
C ASP A 296 5.89 -37.32 5.26
N ALA A 297 6.51 -38.32 4.62
CA ALA A 297 5.81 -39.54 4.20
C ALA A 297 5.21 -40.36 5.36
N ARG A 298 5.66 -40.12 6.61
CA ARG A 298 5.12 -40.75 7.82
C ARG A 298 3.96 -39.95 8.41
N GLY A 299 3.61 -38.81 7.81
CA GLY A 299 2.59 -37.90 8.31
C GLY A 299 3.05 -37.12 9.54
N GLU A 300 4.35 -36.86 9.66
CA GLU A 300 4.94 -36.10 10.75
C GLU A 300 5.39 -34.71 10.28
N THR A 301 5.26 -33.71 11.16
CA THR A 301 5.76 -32.35 10.99
C THR A 301 6.57 -31.95 12.21
N GLN A 302 7.49 -31.00 12.05
CA GLN A 302 8.27 -30.44 13.14
C GLN A 302 8.34 -28.92 13.01
N LEU A 303 8.38 -28.25 14.16
CA LEU A 303 8.69 -26.83 14.22
C LEU A 303 10.16 -26.63 13.84
N MET A 304 10.44 -25.72 12.92
CA MET A 304 11.78 -25.33 12.52
C MET A 304 11.93 -23.82 12.58
N PHE A 305 13.14 -23.35 12.87
CA PHE A 305 13.47 -21.92 12.84
C PHE A 305 14.21 -21.58 11.56
N LYS A 306 13.99 -20.38 11.04
CA LYS A 306 14.66 -19.82 9.86
C LYS A 306 15.09 -18.40 10.15
N TRP A 307 16.30 -18.04 9.70
CA TRP A 307 16.73 -16.65 9.72
C TRP A 307 15.85 -15.81 8.80
N ALA A 308 15.53 -14.59 9.22
CA ALA A 308 14.86 -13.60 8.39
C ALA A 308 15.80 -13.13 7.27
N GLU A 309 15.32 -13.10 6.03
CA GLU A 309 16.10 -12.72 4.85
C GLU A 309 15.87 -11.24 4.47
N PRO A 310 16.92 -10.46 4.15
CA PRO A 310 18.34 -10.83 4.23
C PRO A 310 18.78 -10.99 5.69
N LYS A 311 19.74 -11.90 5.93
CA LYS A 311 20.30 -12.09 7.27
C LYS A 311 21.22 -10.90 7.55
N ILE A 312 20.80 -10.02 8.46
CA ILE A 312 21.53 -8.79 8.82
C ILE A 312 22.61 -9.08 9.87
N CYS A 313 22.30 -9.92 10.84
CA CYS A 313 23.14 -10.16 12.01
C CYS A 313 24.23 -11.21 11.77
N SER A 314 25.24 -11.22 12.65
CA SER A 314 26.29 -12.25 12.72
C SER A 314 26.13 -13.15 13.95
N GLU A 315 26.31 -14.46 13.76
CA GLU A 315 26.32 -15.47 14.83
C GLU A 315 27.69 -15.61 15.51
N GLU A 316 28.74 -15.05 14.90
CA GLU A 316 30.13 -15.18 15.37
C GLU A 316 30.46 -14.18 16.49
N LEU A 317 29.61 -13.17 16.67
CA LEU A 317 29.81 -12.14 17.68
C LEU A 317 29.49 -12.65 19.09
N PRO A 318 30.16 -12.13 20.13
CA PRO A 318 29.84 -12.45 21.52
C PRO A 318 28.36 -12.20 21.82
N GLN A 319 27.73 -13.13 22.54
CA GLN A 319 26.31 -13.07 22.92
C GLN A 319 25.31 -13.16 21.75
N ALA A 320 25.78 -13.42 20.52
CA ALA A 320 24.87 -13.64 19.41
C ALA A 320 23.99 -14.88 19.63
N ALA A 321 22.68 -14.70 19.43
CA ALA A 321 21.73 -15.80 19.39
C ALA A 321 22.09 -16.76 18.27
N LYS A 322 21.98 -18.05 18.56
CA LYS A 322 22.09 -19.12 17.56
C LYS A 322 20.70 -19.56 17.16
N LEU A 323 20.58 -20.04 15.92
CA LEU A 323 19.31 -20.59 15.46
C LEU A 323 18.92 -21.78 16.37
N PRO A 324 17.73 -21.77 16.99
CA PRO A 324 17.34 -22.87 17.87
C PRO A 324 17.22 -24.19 17.11
N PRO A 325 17.48 -25.35 17.77
CA PRO A 325 17.29 -26.65 17.14
C PRO A 325 15.82 -26.86 16.78
N SER A 326 15.58 -27.61 15.70
CA SER A 326 14.24 -28.02 15.30
C SER A 326 13.55 -28.79 16.44
N GLY A 327 12.25 -28.57 16.58
CA GLY A 327 11.41 -29.26 17.55
C GLY A 327 11.26 -30.75 17.26
N VAL A 328 10.66 -31.46 18.21
CA VAL A 328 10.34 -32.89 18.06
C VAL A 328 9.31 -33.09 16.95
N LYS A 329 9.44 -34.16 16.18
CA LYS A 329 8.43 -34.56 15.20
C LYS A 329 7.12 -34.91 15.88
N THR A 330 6.04 -34.32 15.39
CA THR A 330 4.66 -34.53 15.86
C THR A 330 3.78 -34.95 14.71
N LYS A 331 2.65 -35.60 15.01
CA LYS A 331 1.71 -36.05 13.97
C LYS A 331 1.03 -34.85 13.31
N CYS A 332 0.95 -34.86 11.98
CA CYS A 332 0.26 -33.84 11.23
C CYS A 332 -1.26 -33.82 11.51
N PRO A 333 -1.88 -32.64 11.55
CA PRO A 333 -3.33 -32.52 11.62
C PRO A 333 -4.00 -33.15 10.39
N PRO A 334 -5.33 -33.37 10.44
CA PRO A 334 -6.09 -33.84 9.28
C PRO A 334 -6.01 -32.85 8.11
N CYS A 335 -6.40 -33.29 6.91
CA CYS A 335 -6.51 -32.41 5.77
C CYS A 335 -7.66 -31.41 5.96
N ASN A 336 -7.56 -30.23 5.33
CA ASN A 336 -8.67 -29.27 5.27
C ASN A 336 -9.98 -29.92 4.82
N PRO A 337 -11.16 -29.48 5.35
CA PRO A 337 -12.42 -30.11 4.99
C PRO A 337 -12.64 -30.05 3.47
N GLY A 338 -13.20 -31.13 2.91
CA GLY A 338 -13.28 -31.36 1.47
C GLY A 338 -12.01 -31.96 0.83
N PHE A 339 -10.94 -32.15 1.59
CA PHE A 339 -9.73 -32.85 1.16
C PHE A 339 -9.55 -34.16 1.94
N ALA A 340 -8.76 -35.08 1.36
CA ALA A 340 -8.36 -36.33 1.99
C ALA A 340 -6.85 -36.58 1.79
N LYS A 341 -6.24 -37.34 2.70
CA LYS A 341 -4.83 -37.73 2.60
C LYS A 341 -4.65 -38.72 1.46
N SER A 342 -3.67 -38.45 0.59
CA SER A 342 -3.21 -39.36 -0.47
C SER A 342 -2.05 -40.24 0.03
N ASN A 343 -1.61 -41.22 -0.78
CA ASN A 343 -0.55 -42.19 -0.44
C ASN A 343 0.81 -41.55 -0.05
N GLY A 344 1.02 -40.27 -0.36
CA GLY A 344 2.25 -39.52 -0.06
C GLY A 344 2.06 -38.38 0.95
N SER A 345 1.18 -38.54 1.95
CA SER A 345 0.81 -37.56 3.01
C SER A 345 0.27 -36.20 2.54
N ALA A 346 0.28 -35.93 1.24
CA ALA A 346 -0.32 -34.75 0.61
C ALA A 346 -1.86 -34.81 0.64
N CYS A 347 -2.49 -33.66 0.85
CA CYS A 347 -3.94 -33.52 0.82
C CYS A 347 -4.43 -33.29 -0.61
N GLN A 348 -5.35 -34.13 -1.07
CA GLN A 348 -5.97 -34.02 -2.39
C GLN A 348 -7.47 -33.70 -2.27
N PRO A 349 -8.02 -32.91 -3.20
CA PRO A 349 -9.45 -32.57 -3.19
C PRO A 349 -10.29 -33.82 -3.42
N CYS A 350 -11.40 -33.96 -2.71
CA CYS A 350 -12.34 -35.04 -2.95
C CYS A 350 -13.03 -34.89 -4.32
N PRO A 351 -13.35 -36.01 -4.99
CA PRO A 351 -14.05 -35.98 -6.27
C PRO A 351 -15.46 -35.38 -6.12
N TYR A 352 -15.97 -34.81 -7.21
CA TYR A 352 -17.33 -34.26 -7.24
C TYR A 352 -18.36 -35.31 -6.81
N GLY A 353 -19.37 -34.88 -6.05
CA GLY A 353 -20.36 -35.77 -5.44
C GLY A 353 -19.92 -36.41 -4.12
N SER A 354 -18.75 -36.04 -3.59
CA SER A 354 -18.24 -36.50 -2.29
C SER A 354 -17.94 -35.34 -1.34
N TYR A 355 -17.87 -35.64 -0.05
CA TYR A 355 -17.49 -34.71 1.02
C TYR A 355 -16.44 -35.35 1.95
N SER A 356 -15.72 -34.52 2.70
CA SER A 356 -14.73 -34.99 3.69
C SER A 356 -14.61 -34.01 4.85
N ASN A 357 -14.46 -34.53 6.06
CA ASN A 357 -14.07 -33.75 7.25
C ASN A 357 -12.54 -33.70 7.45
N GLY A 358 -11.76 -34.23 6.51
CA GLY A 358 -10.29 -34.25 6.55
C GLY A 358 -9.66 -35.64 6.68
N SER A 359 -10.44 -36.70 6.90
CA SER A 359 -9.93 -38.08 7.01
C SER A 359 -10.09 -38.93 5.75
N GLY A 360 -11.15 -38.73 4.96
CA GLY A 360 -11.45 -39.53 3.78
C GLY A 360 -12.67 -39.03 3.01
N CYS A 361 -12.71 -39.30 1.71
CA CYS A 361 -13.82 -38.89 0.86
C CYS A 361 -14.99 -39.87 0.96
N LEU A 362 -16.16 -39.36 1.35
CA LEU A 362 -17.41 -40.10 1.41
C LEU A 362 -18.36 -39.57 0.35
N SER A 363 -19.03 -40.46 -0.40
CA SER A 363 -20.04 -40.03 -1.37
C SER A 363 -21.25 -39.41 -0.68
N CYS A 364 -21.84 -38.39 -1.29
CA CYS A 364 -23.07 -37.80 -0.81
C CYS A 364 -24.22 -38.83 -0.83
N PRO A 365 -24.99 -38.95 0.25
CA PRO A 365 -26.19 -39.79 0.28
C PRO A 365 -27.18 -39.41 -0.83
N ALA A 366 -28.02 -40.36 -1.26
CA ALA A 366 -29.10 -40.08 -2.21
C ALA A 366 -30.01 -38.95 -1.72
N GLY A 367 -30.41 -38.04 -2.61
CA GLY A 367 -31.19 -36.84 -2.27
C GLY A 367 -30.36 -35.71 -1.64
N THR A 368 -29.03 -35.79 -1.73
CA THR A 368 -28.11 -34.72 -1.29
C THR A 368 -27.07 -34.41 -2.36
N GLU A 369 -26.54 -33.19 -2.33
CA GLU A 369 -25.47 -32.71 -3.19
C GLU A 369 -24.33 -32.11 -2.34
N PRO A 370 -23.08 -32.09 -2.84
CA PRO A 370 -21.95 -31.50 -2.12
C PRO A 370 -22.11 -29.97 -2.00
N ALA A 371 -21.93 -29.42 -0.79
CA ALA A 371 -21.91 -27.97 -0.59
C ALA A 371 -20.52 -27.41 -0.97
N LEU A 372 -20.37 -27.00 -2.23
CA LEU A 372 -19.08 -26.55 -2.77
C LEU A 372 -18.59 -25.24 -2.13
N GLY A 373 -17.33 -25.24 -1.72
CA GLY A 373 -16.63 -24.10 -1.12
C GLY A 373 -15.15 -24.41 -0.89
N LEU A 374 -14.48 -23.53 -0.14
CA LEU A 374 -13.12 -23.71 0.34
C LEU A 374 -13.09 -23.41 1.83
N GLU A 375 -12.71 -24.38 2.65
CA GLU A 375 -12.62 -24.24 4.10
C GLU A 375 -11.19 -24.55 4.55
N TYR A 376 -10.42 -23.51 4.88
CA TYR A 376 -9.06 -23.62 5.36
C TYR A 376 -9.01 -23.39 6.86
N LYS A 377 -8.55 -24.40 7.61
CA LYS A 377 -8.44 -24.40 9.07
C LYS A 377 -7.06 -24.86 9.56
N TRP A 378 -6.46 -25.81 8.86
CA TRP A 378 -5.15 -26.36 9.17
C TRP A 378 -4.14 -25.90 8.12
N TRP A 379 -3.01 -25.38 8.59
CA TRP A 379 -1.99 -24.68 7.81
C TRP A 379 -0.65 -25.41 7.91
N ASN A 380 -0.55 -26.56 7.25
CA ASN A 380 0.71 -27.29 7.13
C ASN A 380 1.50 -26.86 5.88
N VAL A 381 0.76 -26.49 4.83
CA VAL A 381 1.27 -26.01 3.54
C VAL A 381 0.28 -24.96 3.04
N LEU A 382 0.76 -23.91 2.39
CA LEU A 382 -0.12 -22.95 1.72
C LEU A 382 -0.88 -23.66 0.59
N PRO A 383 -2.22 -23.50 0.48
CA PRO A 383 -3.00 -24.01 -0.64
C PRO A 383 -2.44 -23.57 -1.99
N PRO A 384 -2.57 -24.38 -3.05
CA PRO A 384 -2.00 -24.06 -4.37
C PRO A 384 -2.62 -22.84 -5.06
N ASN A 385 -3.77 -22.38 -4.58
CA ASN A 385 -4.42 -21.14 -5.03
C ASN A 385 -4.13 -19.93 -4.12
N MET A 386 -3.15 -20.06 -3.23
CA MET A 386 -2.62 -18.96 -2.44
C MET A 386 -1.17 -18.67 -2.81
N GLU A 387 -0.82 -17.39 -2.84
CA GLU A 387 0.53 -16.90 -3.08
C GLU A 387 0.91 -15.84 -2.05
N THR A 388 2.16 -15.87 -1.62
CA THR A 388 2.76 -14.85 -0.75
C THR A 388 3.74 -13.99 -1.54
N THR A 389 3.65 -12.67 -1.37
CA THR A 389 4.58 -11.70 -1.96
C THR A 389 5.00 -10.66 -0.93
N VAL A 390 6.19 -10.07 -1.11
CA VAL A 390 6.72 -8.99 -0.27
C VAL A 390 7.03 -7.81 -1.18
N LEU A 391 6.56 -6.62 -0.81
CA LEU A 391 6.84 -5.37 -1.52
C LEU A 391 7.58 -4.40 -0.61
N SER A 392 8.77 -3.97 -1.03
CA SER A 392 9.65 -3.03 -0.32
C SER A 392 9.70 -1.68 -1.03
N GLY A 393 9.79 -0.58 -0.28
CA GLY A 393 10.24 0.72 -0.82
C GLY A 393 9.26 1.51 -1.70
N ILE A 394 7.97 1.20 -1.66
CA ILE A 394 6.93 2.01 -2.32
C ILE A 394 6.09 2.74 -1.27
N ASN A 395 6.04 4.08 -1.36
CA ASN A 395 4.87 4.82 -0.90
C ASN A 395 3.68 4.22 -1.66
N PHE A 396 2.84 3.44 -0.98
CA PHE A 396 1.63 2.87 -1.56
C PHE A 396 0.61 4.01 -1.78
N GLU A 397 0.90 4.89 -2.72
CA GLU A 397 -0.06 5.83 -3.30
C GLU A 397 -0.79 5.10 -4.41
N TYR A 398 -2.06 4.76 -4.15
CA TYR A 398 -2.96 4.05 -5.05
C TYR A 398 -3.26 4.81 -6.38
N LYS A 399 -2.60 5.93 -6.65
CA LYS A 399 -2.73 6.71 -7.90
C LYS A 399 -1.52 6.46 -8.80
N GLY A 400 -1.39 5.27 -9.40
CA GLY A 400 -0.29 5.09 -10.36
C GLY A 400 0.05 3.73 -10.93
N MET A 401 -0.62 2.61 -10.58
CA MET A 401 -0.48 1.39 -11.41
C MET A 401 -1.36 1.47 -12.66
N ALA A 402 -1.02 2.41 -13.53
CA ALA A 402 -1.42 2.44 -14.93
C ALA A 402 -0.12 2.43 -15.75
N GLY A 403 0.50 1.26 -15.92
CA GLY A 403 1.71 1.16 -16.77
C GLY A 403 2.74 0.10 -16.36
N SER A 404 2.33 -1.14 -16.12
CA SER A 404 3.21 -2.30 -16.30
C SER A 404 2.37 -3.58 -16.30
N ALA A 405 1.54 -3.71 -17.33
CA ALA A 405 1.08 -5.02 -17.78
C ALA A 405 2.27 -5.76 -18.40
N GLY A 406 3.16 -6.28 -17.55
CA GLY A 406 4.08 -7.34 -17.92
C GLY A 406 3.26 -8.61 -18.08
N THR A 407 3.18 -9.11 -19.30
CA THR A 407 2.46 -10.31 -19.71
C THR A 407 2.87 -11.53 -18.88
N LEU A 408 2.12 -11.86 -17.82
CA LEU A 408 2.16 -13.19 -17.21
C LEU A 408 1.42 -14.16 -18.13
N SER A 409 2.15 -14.69 -19.11
CA SER A 409 1.71 -15.80 -19.96
C SER A 409 1.55 -17.07 -19.11
N PRO A 410 0.51 -17.91 -19.32
CA PRO A 410 0.31 -19.11 -18.56
C PRO A 410 1.41 -20.13 -18.90
N ARG A 411 2.28 -20.46 -17.94
CA ARG A 411 3.27 -21.52 -18.10
C ARG A 411 2.55 -22.87 -18.29
N ARG A 412 2.78 -23.51 -19.44
CA ARG A 412 2.55 -24.94 -19.68
C ARG A 412 3.44 -25.81 -18.77
N PRO A 413 3.10 -27.09 -18.55
CA PRO A 413 3.70 -27.94 -17.53
C PRO A 413 5.19 -28.21 -17.81
N LEU A 414 5.98 -28.23 -16.74
CA LEU A 414 7.42 -28.56 -16.75
C LEU A 414 7.66 -29.93 -17.43
N LEU A 415 8.27 -29.91 -18.62
CA LEU A 415 8.96 -31.07 -19.17
C LEU A 415 10.39 -31.12 -18.60
N ARG A 416 10.78 -32.34 -18.20
CA ARG A 416 12.12 -32.81 -17.78
C ARG A 416 13.29 -31.88 -18.13
N GLY A 417 14.01 -31.42 -17.11
CA GLY A 417 15.26 -30.67 -17.26
C GLY A 417 16.40 -31.49 -17.87
N GLN A 418 17.17 -30.86 -18.76
CA GLN A 418 18.54 -31.22 -19.06
C GLN A 418 19.50 -30.52 -18.07
N PRO A 419 20.63 -31.12 -17.70
CA PRO A 419 21.55 -30.57 -16.71
C PRO A 419 22.58 -29.63 -17.36
N GLY A 420 22.79 -28.42 -16.82
CA GLY A 420 23.95 -27.62 -17.24
C GLY A 420 23.98 -26.11 -16.94
N THR A 421 22.90 -25.48 -16.49
CA THR A 421 22.92 -24.03 -16.18
C THR A 421 22.68 -23.78 -14.68
N PRO A 422 23.58 -23.07 -13.96
CA PRO A 422 23.30 -22.64 -12.60
C PRO A 422 22.22 -21.55 -12.66
N LEU A 423 21.03 -21.87 -12.15
CA LEU A 423 20.00 -20.86 -11.87
C LEU A 423 20.54 -19.93 -10.78
N SER A 424 20.59 -18.62 -11.05
CA SER A 424 20.81 -17.63 -10.02
C SER A 424 19.75 -17.81 -8.93
N HIS A 425 20.18 -18.00 -7.68
CA HIS A 425 19.31 -18.05 -6.52
C HIS A 425 18.62 -16.68 -6.34
N HIS A 426 17.48 -16.46 -6.97
CA HIS A 426 16.53 -15.46 -6.51
C HIS A 426 16.03 -15.92 -5.12
N ARG A 427 16.62 -15.36 -4.06
CA ARG A 427 16.21 -15.59 -2.67
C ARG A 427 14.79 -15.03 -2.49
N VAL A 428 13.86 -15.89 -2.11
CA VAL A 428 12.44 -15.56 -1.96
C VAL A 428 12.23 -15.07 -0.53
N LEU A 429 11.95 -13.78 -0.36
CA LEU A 429 11.56 -13.20 0.93
C LEU A 429 10.27 -13.86 1.42
N ALA A 430 10.28 -14.38 2.64
CA ALA A 430 9.10 -14.96 3.27
C ALA A 430 8.12 -13.84 3.69
N GLY A 431 6.93 -13.80 3.09
CA GLY A 431 5.87 -12.85 3.45
C GLY A 431 4.95 -13.42 4.52
N TRP A 432 4.14 -14.42 4.14
CA TRP A 432 3.25 -15.19 5.03
C TRP A 432 3.73 -16.63 5.14
N GLU A 433 3.81 -17.13 6.37
CA GLU A 433 4.37 -18.44 6.71
C GLU A 433 3.39 -19.28 7.52
N VAL A 434 3.53 -20.60 7.40
CA VAL A 434 2.67 -21.60 8.03
C VAL A 434 3.11 -21.90 9.47
N ALA A 435 2.16 -21.87 10.40
CA ALA A 435 2.39 -22.13 11.83
C ALA A 435 1.46 -23.22 12.38
N GLY A 436 1.00 -24.15 11.55
CA GLY A 436 0.13 -25.26 11.95
C GLY A 436 -1.33 -24.82 12.10
N ASP A 437 -1.66 -24.12 13.19
CA ASP A 437 -3.04 -23.70 13.50
C ASP A 437 -3.41 -22.31 12.91
N TYR A 438 -2.44 -21.63 12.32
CA TYR A 438 -2.62 -20.37 11.61
C TYR A 438 -1.50 -20.16 10.59
N ILE A 439 -1.70 -19.20 9.70
CA ILE A 439 -0.61 -18.53 8.96
C ILE A 439 -0.37 -17.17 9.57
N TYR A 440 0.88 -16.68 9.48
CA TYR A 440 1.23 -15.38 10.01
C TYR A 440 2.30 -14.70 9.17
N THR A 441 2.40 -13.39 9.32
CA THR A 441 3.40 -12.58 8.62
C THR A 441 4.79 -12.83 9.20
N ALA A 442 5.71 -13.32 8.36
CA ALA A 442 7.11 -13.52 8.72
C ALA A 442 7.87 -12.19 8.80
N ALA A 443 9.13 -12.26 9.25
CA ALA A 443 10.02 -11.11 9.25
C ALA A 443 10.45 -10.80 7.81
N GLY A 444 10.01 -9.65 7.29
CA GLY A 444 10.37 -9.14 5.95
C GLY A 444 11.81 -8.61 5.89
N ALA A 445 12.18 -7.95 4.80
CA ALA A 445 13.47 -7.29 4.70
C ALA A 445 13.52 -6.03 5.58
N SER A 446 12.41 -5.31 5.66
CA SER A 446 12.19 -4.09 6.44
C SER A 446 10.84 -4.13 7.17
N ASP A 447 10.71 -3.34 8.25
CA ASP A 447 9.43 -3.19 8.97
C ASP A 447 8.38 -2.41 8.17
N ASN A 448 8.81 -1.64 7.16
CA ASN A 448 7.92 -0.90 6.27
C ASN A 448 7.43 -1.69 5.05
N ASP A 449 7.93 -2.92 4.87
CA ASP A 449 7.50 -3.79 3.78
C ASP A 449 6.01 -4.09 3.90
N PHE A 450 5.37 -4.39 2.77
CA PHE A 450 4.04 -5.02 2.76
C PHE A 450 4.19 -6.53 2.62
N MET A 451 3.71 -7.28 3.61
CA MET A 451 3.58 -8.74 3.54
C MET A 451 2.20 -9.08 3.00
N ILE A 452 2.15 -9.64 1.80
CA ILE A 452 0.92 -9.81 1.05
C ILE A 452 0.62 -11.30 0.89
N LEU A 453 -0.61 -11.69 1.23
CA LEU A 453 -1.18 -13.00 0.93
C LEU A 453 -2.34 -12.81 -0.04
N THR A 454 -2.32 -13.51 -1.16
CA THR A 454 -3.39 -13.47 -2.16
C THR A 454 -4.01 -14.84 -2.32
N LEU A 455 -5.33 -14.93 -2.16
CA LEU A 455 -6.15 -16.11 -2.49
C LEU A 455 -6.92 -15.84 -3.78
N VAL A 456 -6.73 -16.69 -4.79
CA VAL A 456 -7.44 -16.61 -6.07
C VAL A 456 -8.58 -17.62 -6.12
N VAL A 457 -9.78 -17.13 -6.42
CA VAL A 457 -10.99 -17.94 -6.62
C VAL A 457 -11.45 -17.77 -8.08
N PRO A 458 -11.42 -18.83 -8.90
CA PRO A 458 -11.70 -18.74 -10.34
C PRO A 458 -13.10 -18.23 -10.69
N GLY A 459 -14.09 -18.52 -9.83
CA GLY A 459 -15.46 -18.10 -10.00
C GLY A 459 -16.38 -18.71 -8.96
N PHE A 460 -17.67 -18.43 -9.08
CA PHE A 460 -18.70 -18.90 -8.15
C PHE A 460 -19.86 -19.52 -8.93
N SER A 461 -20.54 -20.51 -8.37
CA SER A 461 -21.72 -21.06 -9.06
C SER A 461 -22.82 -20.00 -9.10
N PRO A 462 -23.39 -19.68 -10.27
CA PRO A 462 -24.44 -18.66 -10.36
C PRO A 462 -25.68 -19.09 -9.56
N PRO A 463 -26.45 -18.15 -8.99
CA PRO A 463 -27.81 -18.46 -8.57
C PRO A 463 -28.60 -18.97 -9.78
N SER A 464 -29.52 -19.91 -9.55
CA SER A 464 -30.37 -20.48 -10.61
C SER A 464 -31.02 -19.36 -11.44
N PRO A 465 -31.06 -19.45 -12.79
CA PRO A 465 -31.52 -18.39 -13.69
C PRO A 465 -33.01 -18.03 -13.54
N VAL A 466 -33.75 -18.68 -12.64
CA VAL A 466 -35.20 -18.54 -12.54
C VAL A 466 -35.63 -17.26 -11.84
N LEU A 467 -34.83 -16.66 -10.95
CA LEU A 467 -35.20 -15.40 -10.30
C LEU A 467 -33.93 -14.60 -9.97
N GLU A 468 -33.63 -13.56 -10.76
CA GLU A 468 -32.85 -12.43 -10.25
C GLU A 468 -33.66 -11.83 -9.09
N ASP A 469 -33.34 -12.24 -7.85
CA ASP A 469 -33.81 -11.52 -6.68
C ASP A 469 -33.14 -10.14 -6.71
N ALA A 470 -33.85 -9.13 -7.20
CA ALA A 470 -33.37 -7.75 -7.21
C ALA A 470 -33.01 -7.24 -5.79
N GLU A 471 -33.47 -7.94 -4.74
CA GLU A 471 -33.23 -7.62 -3.33
C GLU A 471 -32.00 -8.34 -2.73
N SER A 472 -31.54 -9.47 -3.28
CA SER A 472 -30.37 -10.23 -2.77
C SER A 472 -29.35 -10.49 -3.87
N LYS A 473 -28.35 -9.60 -3.98
CA LYS A 473 -27.23 -9.72 -4.94
C LYS A 473 -26.13 -10.70 -4.51
N GLU A 474 -26.26 -11.37 -3.36
CA GLU A 474 -25.23 -12.26 -2.83
C GLU A 474 -25.10 -13.55 -3.67
N VAL A 475 -23.91 -13.75 -4.24
CA VAL A 475 -23.50 -14.94 -4.98
C VAL A 475 -22.66 -15.88 -4.10
N ALA A 476 -21.84 -15.31 -3.22
CA ALA A 476 -20.99 -16.04 -2.29
C ALA A 476 -20.59 -15.14 -1.13
N ARG A 477 -19.85 -15.68 -0.16
CA ARG A 477 -19.18 -14.89 0.86
C ARG A 477 -17.85 -15.50 1.25
N ILE A 478 -16.94 -14.65 1.68
CA ILE A 478 -15.70 -15.04 2.33
C ILE A 478 -15.77 -14.61 3.79
N THR A 479 -15.46 -15.53 4.69
CA THR A 479 -15.33 -15.29 6.12
C THR A 479 -13.96 -15.72 6.58
N PHE A 480 -13.26 -14.87 7.32
CA PHE A 480 -11.97 -15.24 7.90
C PHE A 480 -11.83 -14.80 9.34
N VAL A 481 -11.03 -15.53 10.09
CA VAL A 481 -10.72 -15.26 11.51
C VAL A 481 -9.27 -14.82 11.60
N PHE A 482 -9.04 -13.65 12.19
CA PHE A 482 -7.73 -13.04 12.26
C PHE A 482 -7.46 -12.38 13.61
N GLU A 483 -6.20 -12.08 13.84
CA GLU A 483 -5.68 -11.31 14.98
C GLU A 483 -4.50 -10.47 14.50
N THR A 484 -4.35 -9.26 15.03
CA THR A 484 -3.15 -8.45 14.86
C THR A 484 -2.51 -8.22 16.23
N VAL A 485 -1.24 -8.60 16.34
CA VAL A 485 -0.43 -8.40 17.55
C VAL A 485 0.57 -7.32 17.21
N CYS A 486 0.45 -6.14 17.83
CA CYS A 486 1.27 -4.99 17.46
C CYS A 486 1.72 -4.20 18.69
N SER A 487 2.99 -3.79 18.66
CA SER A 487 3.62 -2.87 19.61
C SER A 487 3.54 -1.41 19.13
N VAL A 488 3.38 -1.20 17.82
CA VAL A 488 3.11 0.10 17.19
C VAL A 488 1.78 0.09 16.43
N SER A 489 1.44 1.22 15.79
CA SER A 489 0.23 1.33 14.96
C SER A 489 0.41 0.63 13.60
N CYS A 490 0.55 -0.70 13.63
CA CYS A 490 0.54 -1.56 12.45
C CYS A 490 -0.78 -1.49 11.69
N GLU A 491 -0.79 -1.93 10.43
CA GLU A 491 -1.99 -1.90 9.59
C GLU A 491 -2.19 -3.22 8.86
N LEU A 492 -3.40 -3.78 8.95
CA LEU A 492 -3.85 -4.92 8.15
C LEU A 492 -4.93 -4.44 7.18
N TYR A 493 -4.70 -4.67 5.90
CA TYR A 493 -5.61 -4.35 4.80
C TYR A 493 -6.26 -5.63 4.28
N PHE A 494 -7.58 -5.62 4.14
CA PHE A 494 -8.29 -6.61 3.34
C PHE A 494 -8.77 -5.98 2.04
N MET A 495 -8.30 -6.53 0.92
CA MET A 495 -8.54 -6.01 -0.41
C MET A 495 -9.19 -7.07 -1.30
N VAL A 496 -10.01 -6.60 -2.24
CA VAL A 496 -10.74 -7.45 -3.17
C VAL A 496 -10.50 -6.97 -4.61
N GLY A 497 -10.13 -7.89 -5.50
CA GLY A 497 -10.00 -7.65 -6.94
C GLY A 497 -10.94 -8.53 -7.76
N VAL A 498 -11.30 -8.08 -8.96
CA VAL A 498 -12.26 -8.73 -9.86
C VAL A 498 -11.68 -8.80 -11.27
N ASN A 499 -11.70 -9.98 -11.91
CA ASN A 499 -11.26 -10.20 -13.30
C ASN A 499 -9.88 -9.62 -13.61
N SER A 500 -8.90 -9.91 -12.75
CA SER A 500 -7.50 -9.44 -12.89
C SER A 500 -7.32 -7.91 -12.83
N ARG A 501 -8.31 -7.16 -12.31
CA ARG A 501 -8.19 -5.72 -12.00
C ARG A 501 -7.51 -5.50 -10.65
N THR A 502 -7.08 -4.26 -10.41
CA THR A 502 -6.42 -3.85 -9.16
C THR A 502 -7.28 -4.16 -7.93
N ASN A 503 -6.65 -4.72 -6.90
CA ASN A 503 -7.29 -5.02 -5.63
C ASN A 503 -7.62 -3.70 -4.90
N THR A 504 -8.89 -3.46 -4.60
CA THR A 504 -9.33 -2.28 -3.84
C THR A 504 -9.41 -2.61 -2.35
N PRO A 505 -8.90 -1.76 -1.44
CA PRO A 505 -9.15 -1.88 -0.01
C PRO A 505 -10.64 -1.83 0.30
N VAL A 506 -11.11 -2.86 0.99
CA VAL A 506 -12.49 -2.97 1.47
C VAL A 506 -12.55 -2.61 2.95
N GLU A 507 -11.57 -3.05 3.72
CA GLU A 507 -11.50 -2.81 5.17
C GLU A 507 -10.05 -2.67 5.63
N THR A 508 -9.83 -1.92 6.69
CA THR A 508 -8.48 -1.69 7.27
C THR A 508 -8.53 -1.72 8.78
N TRP A 509 -7.66 -2.51 9.39
CA TRP A 509 -7.51 -2.58 10.84
C TRP A 509 -6.18 -1.99 11.26
N THR A 510 -6.23 -1.05 12.20
CA THR A 510 -5.07 -0.37 12.77
C THR A 510 -4.80 -0.81 14.20
N GLY A 511 -3.53 -1.04 14.51
CA GLY A 511 -3.03 -1.46 15.82
C GLY A 511 -3.45 -2.89 16.21
N PRO A 512 -3.30 -3.24 17.50
CA PRO A 512 -3.63 -4.57 17.99
C PRO A 512 -5.13 -4.83 17.95
N LYS A 513 -5.52 -6.00 17.42
CA LYS A 513 -6.88 -6.52 17.39
C LYS A 513 -6.87 -7.94 17.90
N GLY A 514 -7.62 -8.19 18.97
CA GLY A 514 -7.86 -9.54 19.44
C GLY A 514 -8.56 -10.40 18.38
N LYS A 515 -8.57 -11.72 18.61
CA LYS A 515 -9.13 -12.69 17.66
C LYS A 515 -10.59 -12.37 17.34
N GLN A 516 -10.87 -12.09 16.07
CA GLN A 516 -12.20 -11.74 15.57
C GLN A 516 -12.47 -12.31 14.18
N SER A 517 -13.73 -12.33 13.77
CA SER A 517 -14.16 -12.79 12.45
C SER A 517 -14.66 -11.62 11.59
N TYR A 518 -14.28 -11.60 10.32
CA TYR A 518 -14.80 -10.66 9.33
C TYR A 518 -15.42 -11.40 8.14
N THR A 519 -16.50 -10.86 7.58
CA THR A 519 -17.22 -11.47 6.46
C THR A 519 -17.48 -10.44 5.36
N TYR A 520 -17.10 -10.79 4.13
CA TYR A 520 -17.37 -10.02 2.92
C TYR A 520 -18.31 -10.78 1.98
N VAL A 521 -19.30 -10.06 1.45
CA VAL A 521 -20.31 -10.58 0.53
C VAL A 521 -19.86 -10.36 -0.91
N VAL A 522 -19.84 -11.43 -1.70
CA VAL A 522 -19.55 -11.42 -3.13
C VAL A 522 -20.84 -11.24 -3.89
N GLU A 523 -20.92 -10.18 -4.69
CA GLU A 523 -22.17 -9.83 -5.41
C GLU A 523 -22.19 -10.26 -6.88
N LYS A 524 -21.08 -10.77 -7.42
CA LYS A 524 -20.93 -11.10 -8.84
C LYS A 524 -20.19 -12.41 -9.02
N ASN A 525 -20.64 -13.22 -9.97
CA ASN A 525 -19.87 -14.36 -10.45
C ASN A 525 -18.75 -13.87 -11.37
N ALA A 526 -17.54 -13.81 -10.83
CA ALA A 526 -16.33 -13.41 -11.53
C ALA A 526 -15.12 -14.07 -10.87
N THR A 527 -13.98 -14.08 -11.56
CA THR A 527 -12.72 -14.45 -10.92
C THR A 527 -12.36 -13.39 -9.89
N MET A 528 -12.18 -13.79 -8.64
CA MET A 528 -11.90 -12.89 -7.53
C MET A 528 -10.56 -13.18 -6.87
N SER A 529 -9.88 -12.11 -6.48
CA SER A 529 -8.68 -12.14 -5.65
C SER A 529 -9.00 -11.53 -4.29
N PHE A 530 -8.78 -12.30 -3.23
CA PHE A 530 -8.88 -11.84 -1.84
C PHE A 530 -7.47 -11.68 -1.28
N THR A 531 -7.13 -10.47 -0.84
CA THR A 531 -5.76 -10.13 -0.49
C THR A 531 -5.68 -9.55 0.90
N TRP A 532 -4.77 -10.10 1.72
CA TRP A 532 -4.41 -9.56 3.02
C TRP A 532 -3.02 -8.95 2.91
N ALA A 533 -2.91 -7.65 3.10
CA ALA A 533 -1.63 -6.97 3.16
C ALA A 533 -1.40 -6.44 4.57
N PHE A 534 -0.30 -6.82 5.19
CA PHE A 534 0.08 -6.33 6.51
C PHE A 534 1.33 -5.48 6.39
N GLN A 535 1.34 -4.37 7.11
CA GLN A 535 2.49 -3.50 7.27
C GLN A 535 2.71 -3.25 8.77
N ARG A 536 3.94 -3.43 9.24
CA ARG A 536 4.24 -3.22 10.67
C ARG A 536 4.27 -1.74 11.00
N THR A 537 4.85 -0.94 10.11
CA THR A 537 4.89 0.51 10.25
C THR A 537 4.92 1.20 8.89
N PRO A 538 4.19 2.32 8.70
CA PRO A 538 4.31 3.13 7.49
C PRO A 538 5.63 3.92 7.45
N TYR A 539 6.36 4.00 8.56
CA TYR A 539 7.57 4.80 8.67
C TYR A 539 8.81 4.04 8.20
N HIS A 540 9.64 4.72 7.41
CA HIS A 540 10.92 4.19 6.97
C HIS A 540 11.97 4.36 8.07
N GLU A 541 12.09 3.39 8.98
CA GLU A 541 13.17 3.31 9.97
C GLU A 541 14.17 2.23 9.58
N ALA A 542 15.47 2.56 9.64
CA ALA A 542 16.52 1.59 9.30
C ALA A 542 16.54 0.41 10.27
N GLY A 543 16.35 -0.80 9.74
CA GLY A 543 16.46 -2.08 10.45
C GLY A 543 15.14 -2.76 10.80
N ARG A 544 15.23 -3.84 11.59
CA ARG A 544 14.12 -4.70 12.04
C ARG A 544 13.88 -4.52 13.54
N ARG A 545 13.00 -3.59 13.92
CA ARG A 545 12.66 -3.28 15.32
C ARG A 545 11.38 -3.95 15.77
N TYR A 546 10.42 -4.08 14.86
CA TYR A 546 9.03 -4.49 15.13
C TYR A 546 8.71 -5.88 14.56
N THR A 547 9.70 -6.77 14.40
CA THR A 547 9.46 -8.12 13.83
C THR A 547 8.48 -8.97 14.63
N SER A 548 8.29 -8.66 15.92
CA SER A 548 7.25 -9.25 16.77
C SER A 548 5.83 -8.81 16.41
N ASP A 549 5.67 -7.72 15.68
CA ASP A 549 4.38 -7.24 15.19
C ASP A 549 3.97 -8.11 14.01
N VAL A 550 2.85 -8.81 14.16
CA VAL A 550 2.41 -9.83 13.21
C VAL A 550 0.90 -9.81 13.03
N ALA A 551 0.45 -10.08 11.81
CA ALA A 551 -0.92 -10.49 11.55
C ALA A 551 -0.99 -12.02 11.48
N LYS A 552 -2.05 -12.59 12.06
CA LYS A 552 -2.35 -14.02 12.04
C LYS A 552 -3.71 -14.26 11.38
N LEU A 553 -3.78 -15.25 10.50
CA LEU A 553 -5.03 -15.77 9.94
C LEU A 553 -5.21 -17.22 10.37
N TYR A 554 -6.29 -17.47 11.13
CA TYR A 554 -6.60 -18.77 11.71
C TYR A 554 -7.45 -19.63 10.77
N SER A 555 -8.43 -19.04 10.11
CA SER A 555 -9.29 -19.77 9.18
C SER A 555 -9.83 -18.88 8.08
N ILE A 556 -10.02 -19.45 6.90
CA ILE A 556 -10.65 -18.80 5.74
C ILE A 556 -11.72 -19.75 5.20
N ASN A 557 -12.95 -19.27 5.07
CA ASN A 557 -14.08 -20.00 4.50
C ASN A 557 -14.68 -19.20 3.34
N VAL A 558 -14.66 -19.77 2.14
CA VAL A 558 -15.27 -19.19 0.94
C VAL A 558 -16.41 -20.11 0.49
N THR A 559 -17.62 -19.57 0.40
CA THR A 559 -18.80 -20.34 -0.02
C THR A 559 -18.97 -20.35 -1.53
N ASN A 560 -19.69 -21.35 -2.04
CA ASN A 560 -20.20 -21.41 -3.41
C ASN A 560 -19.15 -21.31 -4.53
N VAL A 561 -17.98 -21.91 -4.30
CA VAL A 561 -16.84 -21.85 -5.22
C VAL A 561 -17.00 -22.81 -6.40
N LEU A 562 -16.86 -22.30 -7.62
CA LEU A 562 -16.86 -23.12 -8.84
C LEU A 562 -15.61 -24.03 -8.85
N GLY A 563 -15.82 -25.34 -8.96
CA GLY A 563 -14.73 -26.32 -8.84
C GLY A 563 -14.17 -26.46 -7.42
N GLY A 564 -14.90 -25.98 -6.41
CA GLY A 564 -14.56 -26.15 -5.00
C GLY A 564 -14.73 -27.59 -4.50
N VAL A 565 -14.49 -27.78 -3.21
CA VAL A 565 -14.68 -29.06 -2.49
C VAL A 565 -15.82 -28.94 -1.48
N ALA A 566 -16.21 -30.04 -0.83
CA ALA A 566 -17.30 -30.02 0.14
C ALA A 566 -16.91 -30.64 1.48
N SER A 567 -17.20 -29.93 2.57
CA SER A 567 -17.06 -30.46 3.93
C SER A 567 -18.27 -31.24 4.42
N PHE A 568 -19.43 -31.05 3.76
CA PHE A 568 -20.67 -31.77 4.02
C PHE A 568 -21.57 -31.77 2.77
N CYS A 569 -22.61 -32.60 2.78
CA CYS A 569 -23.64 -32.61 1.74
C CYS A 569 -24.92 -31.96 2.26
N ARG A 570 -25.58 -31.19 1.39
CA ARG A 570 -26.86 -30.55 1.66
C ARG A 570 -27.97 -31.26 0.89
N ARG A 571 -29.19 -31.24 1.43
CA ARG A 571 -30.36 -31.78 0.72
C ARG A 571 -30.67 -30.95 -0.51
N CYS A 572 -31.14 -31.62 -1.55
CA CYS A 572 -31.55 -31.05 -2.81
C CYS A 572 -32.81 -31.76 -3.30
N ALA A 573 -33.49 -31.18 -4.29
CA ALA A 573 -34.62 -31.83 -4.95
C ALA A 573 -34.12 -32.63 -6.16
N PRO A 574 -34.65 -33.85 -6.40
CA PRO A 574 -34.25 -34.69 -7.52
C PRO A 574 -34.68 -34.05 -8.86
N GLU A 575 -33.78 -34.06 -9.84
CA GLU A 575 -34.05 -33.65 -11.22
C GLU A 575 -34.29 -34.87 -12.14
N PRO A 576 -35.00 -34.70 -13.27
CA PRO A 576 -35.33 -35.80 -14.19
C PRO A 576 -34.10 -36.55 -14.76
N ALA A 577 -32.94 -35.90 -14.78
CA ALA A 577 -31.68 -36.44 -15.30
C ALA A 577 -30.86 -37.25 -14.26
N GLY A 578 -31.38 -37.45 -13.05
CA GLY A 578 -30.70 -38.18 -11.97
C GLY A 578 -29.71 -37.36 -11.14
N SER A 579 -29.42 -36.12 -11.53
CA SER A 579 -28.81 -35.10 -10.66
C SER A 579 -29.84 -34.53 -9.68
N CYS A 580 -29.38 -33.88 -8.63
CA CYS A 580 -30.23 -33.29 -7.60
C CYS A 580 -29.78 -31.84 -7.41
N ALA A 581 -30.71 -30.88 -7.48
CA ALA A 581 -30.41 -29.46 -7.51
C ALA A 581 -30.94 -28.72 -6.26
N PRO A 582 -30.25 -27.67 -5.79
CA PRO A 582 -30.70 -26.89 -4.64
C PRO A 582 -32.03 -26.21 -4.95
N CYS A 583 -32.87 -26.06 -3.91
CA CYS A 583 -34.14 -25.37 -4.08
C CYS A 583 -33.96 -23.90 -4.44
N PRO A 584 -34.87 -23.33 -5.24
CA PRO A 584 -34.85 -21.90 -5.53
C PRO A 584 -34.99 -21.08 -4.25
N PRO A 585 -34.51 -19.82 -4.22
CA PRO A 585 -34.65 -18.93 -3.07
C PRO A 585 -36.09 -18.92 -2.51
N GLY A 586 -36.21 -18.90 -1.18
CA GLY A 586 -37.51 -18.95 -0.52
C GLY A 586 -38.18 -20.32 -0.44
N ASN A 587 -37.58 -21.36 -1.02
CA ASN A 587 -38.11 -22.72 -1.00
C ASN A 587 -37.17 -23.65 -0.21
N ALA A 588 -37.73 -24.51 0.62
CA ALA A 588 -37.00 -25.54 1.35
C ALA A 588 -37.40 -26.93 0.82
N VAL A 589 -36.47 -27.89 0.91
CA VAL A 589 -36.78 -29.29 0.58
C VAL A 589 -37.68 -29.85 1.67
N ASP A 590 -38.89 -30.28 1.31
CA ASP A 590 -39.79 -30.95 2.25
C ASP A 590 -39.23 -32.33 2.67
N ARG A 591 -39.33 -32.64 3.96
CA ARG A 591 -38.76 -33.88 4.53
C ARG A 591 -39.51 -35.14 4.12
N GLY A 592 -40.78 -35.02 3.73
CA GLY A 592 -41.62 -36.15 3.34
C GLY A 592 -41.60 -36.41 1.84
N SER A 593 -41.75 -35.36 1.02
CA SER A 593 -41.85 -35.49 -0.44
C SER A 593 -40.52 -35.37 -1.18
N GLY A 594 -39.48 -34.81 -0.55
CA GLY A 594 -38.20 -34.54 -1.22
C GLY A 594 -38.28 -33.47 -2.32
N THR A 595 -39.40 -32.75 -2.41
CA THR A 595 -39.62 -31.68 -3.39
C THR A 595 -39.43 -30.31 -2.77
N CYS A 596 -39.07 -29.32 -3.58
CA CYS A 596 -38.98 -27.93 -3.13
C CYS A 596 -40.38 -27.38 -2.84
N GLN A 597 -40.60 -26.92 -1.61
CA GLN A 597 -41.82 -26.24 -1.21
C GLN A 597 -41.52 -24.81 -0.76
N PRO A 598 -42.39 -23.84 -1.10
CA PRO A 598 -42.21 -22.46 -0.68
C PRO A 598 -42.36 -22.33 0.83
N CYS A 599 -41.53 -21.49 1.45
CA CYS A 599 -41.62 -21.21 2.87
C CYS A 599 -43.00 -20.59 3.21
N PRO A 600 -43.63 -21.03 4.32
CA PRO A 600 -44.93 -20.50 4.73
C PRO A 600 -44.95 -18.97 4.91
N PRO A 601 -46.11 -18.31 4.76
CA PRO A 601 -46.24 -16.88 5.05
C PRO A 601 -45.75 -16.50 6.46
N GLY A 602 -45.03 -15.38 6.58
CA GLY A 602 -44.45 -14.95 7.86
C GLY A 602 -43.17 -15.70 8.24
N THR A 603 -42.65 -16.56 7.37
CA THR A 603 -41.34 -17.19 7.50
C THR A 603 -40.41 -16.75 6.37
N TYR A 604 -39.11 -16.81 6.61
CA TYR A 604 -38.06 -16.58 5.61
C TYR A 604 -37.07 -17.74 5.63
N LEU A 605 -36.47 -18.02 4.49
CA LEU A 605 -35.44 -19.04 4.36
C LEU A 605 -34.16 -18.51 5.01
N ARG A 606 -33.75 -19.10 6.13
CA ARG A 606 -32.46 -18.81 6.79
C ARG A 606 -31.59 -20.05 6.74
N GLY A 607 -30.29 -19.83 6.65
CA GLY A 607 -29.31 -20.88 6.44
C GLY A 607 -28.79 -20.75 5.02
N HIS A 608 -27.60 -20.17 4.88
CA HIS A 608 -26.86 -20.27 3.63
C HIS A 608 -26.58 -21.77 3.40
N PRO A 609 -26.50 -22.25 2.15
CA PRO A 609 -26.14 -23.63 1.81
C PRO A 609 -24.89 -24.23 2.50
N SER A 610 -24.13 -23.44 3.27
CA SER A 610 -22.93 -23.78 4.02
C SER A 610 -23.16 -24.05 5.53
N ASP A 611 -24.35 -23.78 6.09
CA ASP A 611 -24.66 -23.88 7.53
C ASP A 611 -25.62 -25.05 7.87
N GLY A 612 -25.81 -25.96 6.92
CA GLY A 612 -26.78 -27.06 6.98
C GLY A 612 -27.90 -26.92 5.94
N THR A 613 -28.93 -27.76 6.05
CA THR A 613 -30.10 -27.70 5.15
C THR A 613 -30.90 -26.42 5.40
N PRO A 614 -31.10 -25.55 4.39
CA PRO A 614 -31.90 -24.32 4.53
C PRO A 614 -33.27 -24.63 5.13
N ALA A 615 -33.67 -23.88 6.15
CA ALA A 615 -34.93 -24.09 6.85
C ALA A 615 -35.74 -22.78 6.88
N CYS A 616 -37.07 -22.92 6.89
CA CYS A 616 -37.96 -21.78 7.03
C CYS A 616 -37.99 -21.35 8.51
N HIS A 617 -37.51 -20.14 8.80
CA HIS A 617 -37.54 -19.57 10.13
C HIS A 617 -38.63 -18.49 10.22
N PRO A 618 -39.35 -18.39 11.35
CA PRO A 618 -40.33 -17.33 11.54
C PRO A 618 -39.64 -15.96 11.50
N CYS A 619 -40.27 -15.02 10.83
CA CYS A 619 -39.91 -13.61 10.92
C CYS A 619 -40.05 -13.13 12.38
N GLY A 620 -39.21 -12.18 12.78
CA GLY A 620 -39.28 -11.60 14.12
C GLY A 620 -40.64 -10.93 14.37
N PRO A 621 -41.05 -10.73 15.64
CA PRO A 621 -42.31 -10.07 15.97
C PRO A 621 -42.48 -8.74 15.23
N GLY A 622 -43.64 -8.53 14.61
CA GLY A 622 -43.94 -7.30 13.85
C GLY A 622 -43.28 -7.20 12.46
N THR A 623 -42.58 -8.24 12.01
CA THR A 623 -42.01 -8.30 10.65
C THR A 623 -42.74 -9.33 9.79
N ARG A 624 -42.73 -9.13 8.47
CA ARG A 624 -43.37 -9.97 7.46
C ARG A 624 -42.33 -10.38 6.42
N SER A 625 -42.44 -11.57 5.86
CA SER A 625 -41.53 -11.98 4.78
C SER A 625 -41.93 -11.42 3.43
N ASN A 626 -40.94 -11.07 2.60
CA ASN A 626 -41.14 -10.65 1.21
C ASN A 626 -41.80 -11.76 0.38
N GLN A 627 -42.24 -11.42 -0.84
CA GLN A 627 -42.92 -12.38 -1.73
C GLN A 627 -42.05 -13.61 -2.00
N LEU A 628 -40.74 -13.41 -2.11
CA LEU A 628 -39.73 -14.43 -2.33
C LEU A 628 -39.34 -15.20 -1.06
N ARG A 629 -39.90 -14.87 0.11
CA ARG A 629 -39.57 -15.49 1.41
C ARG A 629 -38.06 -15.56 1.68
N SER A 630 -37.29 -14.62 1.14
CA SER A 630 -35.83 -14.53 1.28
C SER A 630 -35.41 -13.59 2.40
N LEU A 631 -36.26 -12.63 2.78
CA LEU A 631 -35.99 -11.65 3.84
C LEU A 631 -37.26 -11.25 4.60
N CYS A 632 -37.08 -10.78 5.84
CA CYS A 632 -38.14 -10.20 6.65
C CYS A 632 -38.03 -8.67 6.65
N TYR A 633 -39.15 -8.00 6.45
CA TYR A 633 -39.27 -6.55 6.46
C TYR A 633 -40.40 -6.10 7.37
N ASN A 634 -40.39 -4.83 7.77
CA ASN A 634 -41.49 -4.21 8.53
C ASN A 634 -42.19 -3.18 7.65
N ASN A 635 -43.51 -3.29 7.49
CA ASN A 635 -44.37 -2.38 6.73
C ASN A 635 -44.84 -1.17 7.56
N CYS A 636 -44.06 -0.73 8.55
CA CYS A 636 -44.42 0.30 9.53
C CYS A 636 -45.63 0.01 10.42
N SER A 637 -46.19 -1.20 10.40
CA SER A 637 -47.37 -1.51 11.21
C SER A 637 -47.00 -2.48 12.33
N PHE A 638 -47.26 -2.10 13.57
CA PHE A 638 -47.03 -2.94 14.74
C PHE A 638 -48.36 -3.21 15.44
N SER A 639 -48.61 -4.47 15.80
CA SER A 639 -49.83 -4.87 16.51
C SER A 639 -49.46 -5.59 17.79
N LEU A 640 -49.91 -5.07 18.93
CA LEU A 640 -49.66 -5.64 20.25
C LEU A 640 -50.95 -6.25 20.80
N ALA A 641 -50.95 -7.57 20.98
CA ALA A 641 -52.06 -8.28 21.61
C ALA A 641 -51.94 -8.21 23.14
N LEU A 642 -52.94 -7.61 23.79
CA LEU A 642 -53.12 -7.59 25.24
C LEU A 642 -54.36 -8.43 25.59
N PRO A 643 -54.50 -8.90 26.85
CA PRO A 643 -55.69 -9.61 27.28
C PRO A 643 -56.96 -8.78 26.98
N GLY A 644 -57.81 -9.28 26.08
CA GLY A 644 -59.08 -8.63 25.70
C GLY A 644 -58.99 -7.46 24.71
N ARG A 645 -57.81 -7.07 24.20
CA ARG A 645 -57.68 -5.98 23.21
C ARG A 645 -56.42 -6.11 22.34
N ILE A 646 -56.52 -5.72 21.07
CA ILE A 646 -55.36 -5.59 20.18
C ILE A 646 -55.14 -4.10 19.90
N LEU A 647 -53.94 -3.60 20.16
CA LEU A 647 -53.55 -2.23 19.84
C LEU A 647 -52.80 -2.23 18.52
N HIS A 648 -53.25 -1.40 17.57
CA HIS A 648 -52.61 -1.21 16.28
C HIS A 648 -51.87 0.14 16.25
N TYR A 649 -50.59 0.10 15.95
CA TYR A 649 -49.72 1.26 15.84
C TYR A 649 -49.25 1.41 14.39
N ASP A 650 -49.48 2.60 13.82
CA ASP A 650 -49.02 2.96 12.48
C ASP A 650 -47.83 3.93 12.60
N PHE A 651 -46.66 3.46 12.20
CA PHE A 651 -45.41 4.22 12.17
C PHE A 651 -45.08 4.73 10.76
N SER A 652 -46.04 4.77 9.83
CA SER A 652 -45.81 5.23 8.45
C SER A 652 -45.26 6.66 8.38
N ALA A 653 -45.55 7.49 9.38
CA ALA A 653 -44.96 8.82 9.54
C ALA A 653 -43.43 8.79 9.79
N LEU A 654 -42.90 7.67 10.28
CA LEU A 654 -41.47 7.41 10.51
C LEU A 654 -40.85 6.51 9.42
N ALA A 655 -41.57 6.27 8.32
CA ALA A 655 -41.11 5.43 7.20
C ALA A 655 -39.96 6.05 6.39
N ALA A 656 -39.81 7.38 6.48
CA ALA A 656 -38.70 8.07 5.86
C ALA A 656 -37.42 7.69 6.60
N GLY A 657 -36.51 7.00 5.91
CA GLY A 657 -35.19 6.69 6.44
C GLY A 657 -34.51 7.98 6.92
N THR A 658 -34.08 7.98 8.17
CA THR A 658 -33.32 9.07 8.74
C THR A 658 -31.87 8.84 8.33
N ALA A 659 -31.43 9.66 7.38
CA ALA A 659 -30.03 9.73 7.01
C ALA A 659 -29.30 10.55 8.08
N PHE A 660 -28.39 9.91 8.80
CA PHE A 660 -27.41 10.64 9.59
C PHE A 660 -26.04 10.46 8.98
N THR A 661 -25.33 11.56 8.95
CA THR A 661 -23.97 11.65 8.51
C THR A 661 -23.15 11.82 9.78
N SER A 662 -22.19 10.93 10.02
CA SER A 662 -21.26 11.13 11.14
C SER A 662 -20.57 12.50 11.01
N GLY A 663 -19.99 12.99 12.11
CA GLY A 663 -19.04 14.10 12.01
C GLY A 663 -17.96 13.81 10.94
N PRO A 664 -17.39 14.85 10.32
CA PRO A 664 -16.36 14.68 9.31
C PRO A 664 -15.20 13.85 9.88
N SER A 665 -14.99 12.70 9.27
CA SER A 665 -13.85 11.84 9.56
C SER A 665 -12.84 12.04 8.46
N PHE A 666 -11.57 11.86 8.77
CA PHE A 666 -10.50 12.05 7.80
C PHE A 666 -9.77 10.73 7.69
N THR A 667 -9.53 10.27 6.46
CA THR A 667 -8.58 9.16 6.28
C THR A 667 -7.21 9.64 6.77
N ALA A 668 -6.30 8.72 7.05
CA ALA A 668 -4.93 9.08 7.44
C ALA A 668 -4.24 10.01 6.41
N LYS A 669 -4.72 10.05 5.16
CA LYS A 669 -4.24 10.95 4.09
C LYS A 669 -4.98 12.31 4.03
N GLY A 670 -5.75 12.67 5.07
CA GLY A 670 -6.48 13.93 5.14
C GLY A 670 -7.71 14.02 4.22
N LEU A 671 -8.11 12.92 3.56
CA LEU A 671 -9.32 12.90 2.76
C LEU A 671 -10.53 12.87 3.68
N LYS A 672 -11.30 13.96 3.64
CA LYS A 672 -12.54 14.10 4.38
C LYS A 672 -13.56 13.11 3.83
N TYR A 673 -14.04 12.22 4.68
CA TYR A 673 -15.13 11.31 4.39
C TYR A 673 -16.15 11.35 5.53
N PHE A 674 -17.34 10.84 5.24
CA PHE A 674 -18.40 10.76 6.21
C PHE A 674 -18.98 9.35 6.18
N HIS A 675 -19.26 8.79 7.36
CA HIS A 675 -20.08 7.60 7.43
C HIS A 675 -21.53 8.04 7.25
N HIS A 676 -22.13 7.63 6.13
CA HIS A 676 -23.54 7.85 5.86
C HIS A 676 -24.32 6.63 6.28
N PHE A 677 -25.24 6.81 7.22
CA PHE A 677 -26.10 5.76 7.70
C PHE A 677 -27.54 6.12 7.36
N ASN A 678 -28.21 5.20 6.69
CA ASN A 678 -29.63 5.33 6.39
C ASN A 678 -30.38 4.35 7.29
N ILE A 679 -30.86 4.83 8.43
CA ILE A 679 -31.65 4.02 9.36
C ILE A 679 -33.12 4.26 9.06
N SER A 680 -33.85 3.17 8.88
CA SER A 680 -35.31 3.21 8.78
C SER A 680 -35.92 2.22 9.76
N LEU A 681 -36.99 2.63 10.43
CA LEU A 681 -37.83 1.74 11.23
C LEU A 681 -38.70 0.84 10.33
N CYS A 682 -38.75 1.13 9.03
CA CYS A 682 -39.55 0.41 8.05
C CYS A 682 -38.76 0.07 6.78
N GLY A 683 -38.91 -1.15 6.28
CA GLY A 683 -38.36 -1.57 4.99
C GLY A 683 -39.53 -1.84 4.05
N ASN A 684 -39.75 -1.01 3.03
CA ASN A 684 -40.69 -1.34 1.96
C ASN A 684 -39.97 -2.17 0.89
N GLN A 685 -40.71 -3.04 0.19
CA GLN A 685 -40.27 -3.97 -0.89
C GLN A 685 -39.52 -3.30 -2.09
N VAL A 686 -39.17 -2.00 -2.04
CA VAL A 686 -38.71 -1.24 -3.22
C VAL A 686 -37.70 -0.13 -2.90
N ARG A 687 -36.82 -0.25 -1.89
CA ARG A 687 -35.73 0.75 -1.73
C ARG A 687 -34.34 0.13 -1.60
N PRO A 688 -33.42 0.40 -2.55
CA PRO A 688 -32.07 -0.15 -2.54
C PRO A 688 -31.18 0.66 -1.59
N GLY A 689 -30.80 0.06 -0.47
CA GLY A 689 -29.80 0.61 0.45
C GLY A 689 -29.55 -0.37 1.58
N ARG A 690 -28.27 -0.60 1.95
CA ARG A 690 -27.89 -1.49 3.06
C ARG A 690 -28.59 -1.05 4.35
N GLN A 691 -29.61 -1.79 4.78
CA GLN A 691 -30.30 -1.59 6.04
C GLN A 691 -29.93 -2.71 7.01
N ALA A 692 -29.32 -2.36 8.13
CA ALA A 692 -29.21 -3.25 9.28
C ALA A 692 -30.53 -3.18 10.06
N ALA A 693 -31.27 -4.28 10.10
CA ALA A 693 -32.39 -4.43 11.04
C ALA A 693 -31.84 -4.82 12.41
N LEU A 694 -31.97 -3.93 13.40
CA LEU A 694 -31.70 -4.27 14.80
C LEU A 694 -32.83 -5.17 15.34
N PRO A 695 -32.52 -6.26 16.06
CA PRO A 695 -33.54 -6.96 16.84
C PRO A 695 -33.96 -6.05 18.00
N ALA A 696 -35.28 -5.91 18.22
CA ALA A 696 -35.81 -5.20 19.36
C ALA A 696 -35.31 -5.84 20.66
N ALA A 697 -34.44 -5.14 21.38
CA ALA A 697 -34.03 -5.52 22.72
C ALA A 697 -35.25 -5.46 23.65
N GLN A 698 -35.41 -6.50 24.48
CA GLN A 698 -36.34 -6.52 25.60
C GLN A 698 -35.95 -5.40 26.59
N ALA A 699 -36.66 -4.28 26.56
CA ALA A 699 -36.55 -3.24 27.58
C ALA A 699 -37.68 -3.43 28.60
N ALA A 700 -37.33 -3.86 29.81
CA ALA A 700 -38.18 -3.76 30.99
C ALA A 700 -38.35 -2.27 31.38
N PRO A 701 -39.48 -1.86 31.97
CA PRO A 701 -39.76 -0.46 32.23
C PRO A 701 -39.01 0.00 33.49
N ALA A 702 -38.03 0.89 33.31
CA ALA A 702 -37.51 1.71 34.40
C ALA A 702 -38.33 3.01 34.44
N ALA A 703 -39.04 3.20 35.55
CA ALA A 703 -39.71 4.45 35.89
C ALA A 703 -38.68 5.58 36.07
N LEU A 704 -38.99 6.76 35.57
CA LEU A 704 -38.30 8.02 35.89
C LEU A 704 -39.24 8.87 36.76
N PRO A 705 -38.71 9.61 37.76
CA PRO A 705 -39.45 10.70 38.41
C PRO A 705 -39.64 11.90 37.48
#